data_AF-A0A0S8E5Y4-F1
#
_entry.id   AF-A0A0S8E5Y4-F1
#
_cell.length_a   1.000
_cell.length_b   1.000
_cell.length_c   1.000
_cell.angle_alpha   90.00
_cell.angle_beta   90.00
_cell.angle_gamma   90.00
#
_symmetry.space_group_name_H-M   'P 1'
#
loop_
_entity.id
_entity.type
_entity.pdbx_description
1 polymer ?
#
loop_
_entity_poly.entity_id
_entity_poly.type
_entity_poly.pdbx_seq_one_letter_code
_entity_poly.pdbx_strand_id
1 'polypeptide(L)'
;MQSETPDTNILVWLPSPMGDAILCTPALRAIREHFKSSTICFLASSLIRETLSPSAFNDQWIDSDAKNPLTVAAQLKRHRFSHAVLFKNSFASALAVFLAGIPARIGYAREKRGFLLTDKLHAARLPDGRFKPQSMIDYYLAISGLLGAEAVDRSLGLDVEPKATEDLKSKVPELTDARGPIVVIVPGGAFGPSKCWPDVRFAQTADWLITNYNATVIISVAPERTERQIAEDICDLSEHRLINLAERSLSLGELKALFCRADLVISNDTGPRHIAVALGRRVVTLFGPNDPAWTDTKCEDEIQIIGNVPCAPCSKPVCSQSEHLCMQVITVAMVCEAAKELLEGDRKHATIMTQQQFVETSKSFFVDPDHESALEKLGLNSIDGVFSFNAATNLGKENLARFRSRVQFEIDAPQPQGATTVFLKRYNRPPVSVQLKNWLSAQGRRSCAMIECSTASRLTASGVNTPKTICYGDQWGSLFEKRSFIITQQIPEAVSLERRLPDFFTGPPAGENLKARRDFIAKLADFIRKFHETNYRHRDLYFAHIFYDDDGRFHLIDLARAFEPVVLSRRFQIKDIAQIHYSAPGQDFSKTDRLRFILRYVGRDTLTSEDKMFIRKVVSKARRMARHDKKHGRQAPFEN
;
A
#
# COMPACT_ATOMS: atom_id res chain seq x y z
N MET A 1 52.57 -21.09 -13.91
CA MET A 1 52.16 -22.50 -13.96
C MET A 1 50.67 -22.54 -13.63
N GLN A 2 49.82 -22.45 -14.65
CA GLN A 2 48.36 -22.53 -14.49
C GLN A 2 48.04 -23.99 -14.18
N SER A 3 47.62 -24.30 -12.95
CA SER A 3 47.13 -25.63 -12.62
C SER A 3 45.80 -25.83 -13.35
N GLU A 4 45.78 -26.70 -14.35
CA GLU A 4 44.55 -27.25 -14.92
C GLU A 4 43.72 -27.84 -13.77
N THR A 5 42.65 -27.13 -13.39
CA THR A 5 41.65 -27.68 -12.47
C THR A 5 41.02 -28.88 -13.18
N PRO A 6 41.00 -30.09 -12.59
CA PRO A 6 40.34 -31.24 -13.20
C PRO A 6 38.89 -30.89 -13.54
N ASP A 7 38.32 -31.48 -14.60
CA ASP A 7 36.92 -31.29 -14.99
C ASP A 7 35.99 -31.57 -13.81
N THR A 8 35.59 -30.52 -13.11
CA THR A 8 34.76 -30.62 -11.92
C THR A 8 33.30 -30.41 -12.28
N ASN A 9 32.43 -31.26 -11.77
CA ASN A 9 30.98 -31.06 -11.85
C ASN A 9 30.52 -30.21 -10.67
N ILE A 10 29.79 -29.14 -10.95
CA ILE A 10 29.26 -28.19 -9.98
C ILE A 10 27.74 -28.29 -9.97
N LEU A 11 27.16 -28.58 -8.81
CA LEU A 11 25.71 -28.54 -8.61
C LEU A 11 25.30 -27.16 -8.13
N VAL A 12 24.33 -26.54 -8.79
CA VAL A 12 23.66 -25.33 -8.31
C VAL A 12 22.18 -25.65 -8.08
N TRP A 13 21.75 -25.61 -6.82
CA TRP A 13 20.36 -25.84 -6.46
C TRP A 13 19.63 -24.51 -6.31
N LEU A 14 18.83 -24.20 -7.34
CA LEU A 14 18.13 -22.92 -7.49
C LEU A 14 17.00 -22.73 -6.46
N PRO A 15 16.63 -21.47 -6.15
CA PRO A 15 15.49 -21.17 -5.30
C PRO A 15 14.17 -21.59 -5.98
N SER A 16 13.10 -21.70 -5.19
CA SER A 16 11.79 -22.17 -5.68
C SER A 16 10.88 -21.08 -6.25
N PRO A 17 10.78 -19.87 -5.66
CA PRO A 17 9.99 -18.80 -6.27
C PRO A 17 10.64 -18.31 -7.56
N MET A 18 9.82 -18.01 -8.57
CA MET A 18 10.30 -17.52 -9.87
C MET A 18 11.10 -16.21 -9.74
N GLY A 19 10.60 -15.25 -8.95
CA GLY A 19 11.28 -13.98 -8.70
C GLY A 19 12.67 -14.18 -8.09
N ASP A 20 12.77 -15.01 -7.05
CA ASP A 20 14.04 -15.38 -6.41
C ASP A 20 15.04 -16.00 -7.40
N ALA A 21 14.58 -16.86 -8.32
CA ALA A 21 15.46 -17.47 -9.32
C ALA A 21 16.03 -16.45 -10.30
N ILE A 22 15.25 -15.43 -10.66
CA ILE A 22 15.70 -14.32 -11.52
C ILE A 22 16.65 -13.41 -10.75
N LEU A 23 16.33 -13.07 -9.49
CA LEU A 23 17.21 -12.27 -8.61
C LEU A 23 18.55 -12.96 -8.31
N CYS A 24 18.62 -14.29 -8.50
CA CYS A 24 19.83 -15.08 -8.36
C CYS A 24 20.79 -14.95 -9.57
N THR A 25 20.32 -14.48 -10.72
CA THR A 25 21.10 -14.48 -11.97
C THR A 25 22.47 -13.80 -11.90
N PRO A 26 22.70 -12.71 -11.15
CA PRO A 26 24.05 -12.15 -10.99
C PRO A 26 25.02 -13.12 -10.30
N ALA A 27 24.55 -13.87 -9.30
CA ALA A 27 25.34 -14.89 -8.62
C ALA A 27 25.61 -16.09 -9.53
N LEU A 28 24.65 -16.48 -10.36
CA LEU A 28 24.82 -17.53 -11.36
C LEU A 28 25.88 -17.15 -12.41
N ARG A 29 25.85 -15.89 -12.88
CA ARG A 29 26.87 -15.32 -13.77
C ARG A 29 28.26 -15.40 -13.15
N ALA A 30 28.42 -14.92 -11.92
CA ALA A 30 29.70 -14.96 -11.20
C ALA A 30 30.21 -16.41 -11.03
N ILE A 31 29.34 -17.36 -10.72
CA ILE A 31 29.70 -18.78 -10.61
C ILE A 31 30.15 -19.34 -11.97
N ARG A 32 29.43 -19.05 -13.05
CA ARG A 32 29.82 -19.47 -14.42
C ARG A 32 31.17 -18.90 -14.84
N GLU A 33 31.43 -17.63 -14.52
CA GLU A 33 32.70 -16.94 -14.80
C GLU A 33 33.86 -17.44 -13.94
N HIS A 34 33.60 -17.86 -12.71
CA HIS A 34 34.63 -18.44 -11.84
C HIS A 34 34.98 -19.87 -12.29
N PHE A 35 33.98 -20.67 -12.63
CA PHE A 35 34.15 -22.08 -12.98
C PHE A 35 34.17 -22.34 -14.50
N LYS A 36 34.81 -21.51 -15.34
CA LYS A 36 34.67 -21.57 -16.83
C LYS A 36 34.88 -22.94 -17.49
N SER A 37 35.77 -23.77 -16.96
CA SER A 37 36.07 -25.11 -17.49
C SER A 37 35.20 -26.22 -16.91
N SER A 38 34.42 -25.94 -15.86
CA SER A 38 33.60 -26.94 -15.18
C SER A 38 32.24 -27.14 -15.85
N THR A 39 31.67 -28.33 -15.68
CA THR A 39 30.27 -28.58 -16.03
C THR A 39 29.37 -28.12 -14.88
N ILE A 40 28.46 -27.19 -15.16
CA ILE A 40 27.50 -26.65 -14.19
C ILE A 40 26.12 -27.26 -14.44
N CYS A 41 25.60 -27.97 -13.44
CA CYS A 41 24.28 -28.58 -13.45
C CYS A 41 23.32 -27.79 -12.56
N PHE A 42 22.21 -27.32 -13.12
CA PHE A 42 21.14 -26.67 -12.36
C PHE A 42 20.10 -27.70 -11.90
N LEU A 43 19.77 -27.69 -10.62
CA LEU A 43 18.67 -28.46 -10.04
C LEU A 43 17.51 -27.53 -9.67
N ALA A 44 16.36 -27.70 -10.32
CA ALA A 44 15.19 -26.84 -10.13
C ALA A 44 13.87 -27.54 -10.50
N SER A 45 12.74 -26.88 -10.20
CA SER A 45 11.43 -27.31 -10.73
C SER A 45 11.29 -26.94 -12.21
N SER A 46 10.35 -27.59 -12.89
CA SER A 46 10.01 -27.31 -14.30
C SER A 46 9.73 -25.82 -14.55
N LEU A 47 8.97 -25.17 -13.67
CA LEU A 47 8.68 -23.73 -13.75
C LEU A 47 9.94 -22.86 -13.77
N ILE A 48 10.91 -23.15 -12.89
CA ILE A 48 12.16 -22.37 -12.80
C ILE A 48 13.06 -22.67 -14.00
N ARG A 49 13.08 -23.92 -14.45
CA ARG A 49 13.76 -24.31 -15.69
C ARG A 49 13.20 -23.52 -16.87
N GLU A 50 11.89 -23.46 -17.04
CA GLU A 50 11.25 -22.72 -18.13
C GLU A 50 11.50 -21.20 -18.02
N THR A 51 11.51 -20.66 -16.81
CA THR A 51 11.83 -19.24 -16.55
C THR A 51 13.23 -18.88 -17.05
N LEU A 52 14.23 -19.64 -16.60
CA LEU A 52 15.64 -19.35 -16.87
C LEU A 52 16.12 -19.89 -18.21
N SER A 53 15.41 -20.82 -18.87
CA SER A 53 15.83 -21.37 -20.17
C SER A 53 15.42 -20.47 -21.34
N PRO A 54 16.26 -20.28 -22.37
CA PRO A 54 17.65 -20.73 -22.42
C PRO A 54 18.51 -19.95 -21.41
N SER A 55 19.53 -20.62 -20.85
CA SER A 55 20.42 -20.02 -19.85
C SER A 55 21.87 -20.23 -20.26
N ALA A 56 22.63 -19.14 -20.35
CA ALA A 56 24.07 -19.16 -20.55
C ALA A 56 24.87 -19.57 -19.28
N PHE A 57 24.20 -19.74 -18.14
CA PHE A 57 24.85 -19.95 -16.84
C PHE A 57 25.05 -21.42 -16.48
N ASN A 58 24.49 -22.36 -17.26
CA ASN A 58 24.58 -23.79 -16.99
C ASN A 58 24.71 -24.62 -18.26
N ASP A 59 25.24 -25.83 -18.09
CA ASP A 59 25.43 -26.80 -19.18
C ASP A 59 24.33 -27.86 -19.18
N GLN A 60 23.78 -28.18 -18.00
CA GLN A 60 22.80 -29.25 -17.83
C GLN A 60 21.70 -28.90 -16.82
N TRP A 61 20.56 -29.55 -16.97
CA TRP A 61 19.42 -29.45 -16.05
C TRP A 61 19.14 -30.80 -15.39
N ILE A 62 18.85 -30.77 -14.09
CA ILE A 62 18.35 -31.90 -13.32
C ILE A 62 16.98 -31.50 -12.80
N ASP A 63 15.95 -32.27 -13.14
CA ASP A 63 14.58 -31.99 -12.72
C ASP A 63 14.36 -32.41 -11.25
N SER A 64 13.66 -31.56 -10.49
CA SER A 64 13.45 -31.73 -9.03
C SER A 64 12.02 -32.19 -8.67
N ASP A 65 11.49 -33.23 -9.31
CA ASP A 65 10.16 -33.75 -8.98
C ASP A 65 10.15 -34.59 -7.68
N ALA A 66 11.32 -35.08 -7.27
CA ALA A 66 11.50 -35.83 -6.04
C ALA A 66 11.54 -34.92 -4.80
N LYS A 67 10.54 -35.06 -3.91
CA LYS A 67 10.49 -34.33 -2.62
C LYS A 67 11.33 -34.99 -1.52
N ASN A 68 11.67 -36.27 -1.66
CA ASN A 68 12.38 -37.03 -0.64
C ASN A 68 13.90 -36.82 -0.75
N PRO A 69 14.59 -36.41 0.32
CA PRO A 69 16.03 -36.16 0.28
C PRO A 69 16.86 -37.40 -0.07
N LEU A 70 16.40 -38.61 0.25
CA LEU A 70 17.11 -39.86 -0.07
C LEU A 70 17.10 -40.16 -1.58
N THR A 71 15.95 -39.95 -2.23
CA THR A 71 15.82 -40.18 -3.68
C THR A 71 16.62 -39.15 -4.46
N VAL A 72 16.59 -37.88 -4.02
CA VAL A 72 17.43 -36.83 -4.60
C VAL A 72 18.91 -37.15 -4.37
N ALA A 73 19.31 -37.59 -3.19
CA ALA A 73 20.70 -37.98 -2.92
C ALA A 73 21.19 -39.11 -3.85
N ALA A 74 20.36 -40.13 -4.09
CA ALA A 74 20.69 -41.23 -4.99
C ALA A 74 20.84 -40.77 -6.46
N GLN A 75 20.02 -39.81 -6.90
CA GLN A 75 20.16 -39.17 -8.20
C GLN A 75 21.47 -38.39 -8.29
N LEU A 76 21.76 -37.52 -7.30
CA LEU A 76 22.94 -36.66 -7.27
C LEU A 76 24.26 -37.46 -7.23
N LYS A 77 24.30 -38.62 -6.55
CA LYS A 77 25.48 -39.50 -6.50
C LYS A 77 26.00 -39.92 -7.88
N ARG A 78 25.13 -39.99 -8.89
CA ARG A 78 25.49 -40.43 -10.25
C ARG A 78 26.35 -39.41 -10.99
N HIS A 79 26.30 -38.14 -10.59
CA HIS A 79 26.95 -37.04 -11.29
C HIS A 79 28.31 -36.64 -10.70
N ARG A 80 28.76 -37.26 -9.60
CA ARG A 80 30.08 -37.02 -8.97
C ARG A 80 30.41 -35.52 -8.77
N PHE A 81 29.47 -34.78 -8.19
CA PHE A 81 29.67 -33.34 -7.91
C PHE A 81 30.80 -33.11 -6.91
N SER A 82 31.65 -32.13 -7.20
CA SER A 82 32.69 -31.64 -6.28
C SER A 82 32.15 -30.57 -5.33
N HIS A 83 31.25 -29.72 -5.83
CA HIS A 83 30.64 -28.61 -5.12
C HIS A 83 29.12 -28.63 -5.27
N ALA A 84 28.43 -28.22 -4.23
CA ALA A 84 27.00 -27.95 -4.23
C ALA A 84 26.71 -26.57 -3.65
N VAL A 85 26.17 -25.69 -4.48
CA VAL A 85 25.76 -24.33 -4.12
C VAL A 85 24.25 -24.31 -3.86
N LEU A 86 23.85 -24.02 -2.62
CA LEU A 86 22.47 -24.11 -2.17
C LEU A 86 21.84 -22.72 -1.98
N PHE A 87 21.13 -22.26 -3.01
CA PHE A 87 20.33 -21.03 -2.93
C PHE A 87 19.01 -21.24 -2.16
N LYS A 88 18.48 -22.47 -2.14
CA LYS A 88 17.42 -22.86 -1.20
C LYS A 88 17.91 -22.79 0.23
N ASN A 89 16.99 -22.49 1.16
CA ASN A 89 17.26 -22.42 2.60
C ASN A 89 16.78 -23.65 3.39
N SER A 90 16.09 -24.60 2.73
CA SER A 90 15.45 -25.72 3.42
C SER A 90 16.45 -26.69 4.02
N PHE A 91 16.08 -27.32 5.14
CA PHE A 91 16.87 -28.41 5.73
C PHE A 91 17.00 -29.60 4.77
N ALA A 92 15.91 -29.96 4.09
CA ALA A 92 15.86 -31.11 3.20
C ALA A 92 16.85 -31.04 2.02
N SER A 93 17.10 -29.85 1.47
CA SER A 93 18.07 -29.71 0.37
C SER A 93 19.51 -29.94 0.85
N ALA A 94 19.88 -29.40 2.02
CA ALA A 94 21.19 -29.62 2.61
C ALA A 94 21.39 -31.11 2.99
N LEU A 95 20.34 -31.77 3.51
CA LEU A 95 20.40 -33.20 3.83
C LEU A 95 20.61 -34.06 2.57
N ALA A 96 19.91 -33.78 1.47
CA ALA A 96 20.07 -34.54 0.23
C ALA A 96 21.51 -34.44 -0.32
N VAL A 97 22.08 -33.24 -0.32
CA VAL A 97 23.46 -32.99 -0.77
C VAL A 97 24.48 -33.64 0.17
N PHE A 98 24.25 -33.59 1.48
CA PHE A 98 25.08 -34.28 2.47
C PHE A 98 25.07 -35.81 2.27
N LEU A 99 23.88 -36.41 2.12
CA LEU A 99 23.71 -37.85 1.88
C LEU A 99 24.27 -38.29 0.52
N ALA A 100 24.30 -37.37 -0.46
CA ALA A 100 24.96 -37.60 -1.74
C ALA A 100 26.49 -37.67 -1.61
N GLY A 101 27.07 -37.25 -0.49
CA GLY A 101 28.50 -37.27 -0.24
C GLY A 101 29.27 -36.17 -1.00
N ILE A 102 28.59 -35.08 -1.38
CA ILE A 102 29.22 -33.98 -2.13
C ILE A 102 30.20 -33.23 -1.19
N PRO A 103 31.50 -33.13 -1.50
CA PRO A 103 32.52 -32.64 -0.56
C PRO A 103 32.31 -31.19 -0.09
N ALA A 104 32.16 -30.24 -1.02
CA ALA A 104 31.94 -28.83 -0.70
C ALA A 104 30.45 -28.48 -0.80
N ARG A 105 29.87 -27.95 0.28
CA ARG A 105 28.43 -27.69 0.44
C ARG A 105 28.22 -26.29 0.99
N ILE A 106 27.81 -25.38 0.13
CA ILE A 106 27.86 -23.94 0.35
C ILE A 106 26.44 -23.38 0.46
N GLY A 107 26.19 -22.52 1.46
CA GLY A 107 24.95 -21.76 1.56
C GLY A 107 24.68 -21.16 2.94
N TYR A 108 23.50 -20.59 3.14
CA TYR A 108 23.15 -20.02 4.45
C TYR A 108 22.78 -21.08 5.49
N ALA A 109 23.24 -20.92 6.72
CA ALA A 109 22.88 -21.72 7.90
C ALA A 109 21.47 -21.36 8.42
N ARG A 110 20.44 -21.58 7.59
CA ARG A 110 19.02 -21.44 7.95
C ARG A 110 18.39 -22.79 8.32
N GLU A 111 17.24 -22.76 9.00
CA GLU A 111 16.50 -23.96 9.42
C GLU A 111 17.36 -25.02 10.14
N LYS A 112 18.34 -24.57 10.95
CA LYS A 112 19.28 -25.44 11.68
C LYS A 112 20.13 -26.37 10.80
N ARG A 113 20.19 -26.15 9.48
CA ARG A 113 20.94 -27.02 8.54
C ARG A 113 22.46 -26.80 8.54
N GLY A 114 22.96 -25.87 9.35
CA GLY A 114 24.36 -25.41 9.28
C GLY A 114 25.41 -26.49 9.56
N PHE A 115 25.07 -27.57 10.26
CA PHE A 115 25.98 -28.70 10.49
C PHE A 115 26.12 -29.62 9.27
N LEU A 116 25.24 -29.50 8.28
CA LEU A 116 25.29 -30.23 7.01
C LEU A 116 26.11 -29.49 5.94
N LEU A 117 26.47 -28.22 6.19
CA LEU A 117 27.21 -27.37 5.25
C LEU A 117 28.70 -27.36 5.62
N THR A 118 29.58 -27.31 4.63
CA THR A 118 31.03 -27.09 4.87
C THR A 118 31.31 -25.61 5.02
N ASP A 119 30.74 -24.80 4.13
CA ASP A 119 30.96 -23.37 4.03
C ASP A 119 29.62 -22.66 4.22
N LYS A 120 29.50 -21.91 5.32
CA LYS A 120 28.20 -21.39 5.77
C LYS A 120 28.21 -19.90 5.99
N LEU A 121 27.13 -19.27 5.54
CA LEU A 121 26.81 -17.87 5.83
C LEU A 121 25.74 -17.77 6.91
N HIS A 122 25.77 -16.67 7.65
CA HIS A 122 24.76 -16.33 8.65
C HIS A 122 24.01 -15.08 8.19
N ALA A 123 22.69 -15.21 8.04
CA ALA A 123 21.85 -14.08 7.65
C ALA A 123 21.77 -13.07 8.80
N ALA A 124 21.90 -11.78 8.46
CA ALA A 124 21.82 -10.69 9.42
C ALA A 124 20.43 -10.65 10.10
N ARG A 125 20.42 -10.29 11.38
CA ARG A 125 19.20 -10.20 12.18
C ARG A 125 19.07 -8.84 12.84
N LEU A 126 17.84 -8.40 13.00
CA LEU A 126 17.47 -7.26 13.82
C LEU A 126 17.59 -7.63 15.32
N PRO A 127 17.64 -6.63 16.22
CA PRO A 127 17.69 -6.88 17.68
C PRO A 127 16.52 -7.71 18.20
N ASP A 128 15.38 -7.70 17.52
CA ASP A 128 14.19 -8.49 17.84
C ASP A 128 14.23 -9.94 17.32
N GLY A 129 15.35 -10.35 16.71
CA GLY A 129 15.58 -11.70 16.20
C GLY A 129 15.01 -11.98 14.81
N ARG A 130 14.24 -11.05 14.21
CA ARG A 130 13.79 -11.16 12.81
C ARG A 130 14.97 -11.00 11.85
N PHE A 131 14.84 -11.52 10.63
CA PHE A 131 15.85 -11.27 9.60
C PHE A 131 15.82 -9.80 9.20
N LYS A 132 17.01 -9.21 9.08
CA LYS A 132 17.15 -7.85 8.58
C LYS A 132 16.77 -7.85 7.09
N PRO A 133 15.82 -7.00 6.64
CA PRO A 133 15.56 -6.81 5.22
C PRO A 133 16.84 -6.42 4.49
N GLN A 134 17.14 -7.15 3.42
CA GLN A 134 18.23 -6.87 2.50
C GLN A 134 17.84 -7.37 1.11
N SER A 135 18.41 -6.78 0.06
CA SER A 135 18.18 -7.22 -1.31
C SER A 135 18.54 -8.69 -1.45
N MET A 136 17.64 -9.48 -2.06
CA MET A 136 17.91 -10.88 -2.36
C MET A 136 19.05 -11.03 -3.37
N ILE A 137 19.34 -10.03 -4.19
CA ILE A 137 20.52 -10.01 -5.05
C ILE A 137 21.79 -10.07 -4.18
N ASP A 138 21.90 -9.20 -3.18
CA ASP A 138 23.02 -9.21 -2.21
C ASP A 138 23.07 -10.52 -1.42
N TYR A 139 21.90 -11.05 -1.05
CA TYR A 139 21.81 -12.33 -0.37
C TYR A 139 22.46 -13.45 -1.20
N TYR A 140 22.16 -13.53 -2.50
CA TYR A 140 22.71 -14.56 -3.38
C TYR A 140 24.16 -14.33 -3.77
N LEU A 141 24.55 -13.07 -4.02
CA LEU A 141 25.94 -12.70 -4.29
C LEU A 141 26.88 -13.01 -3.13
N ALA A 142 26.40 -12.94 -1.88
CA ALA A 142 27.21 -13.36 -0.74
C ALA A 142 27.57 -14.86 -0.80
N ILE A 143 26.68 -15.71 -1.35
CA ILE A 143 26.94 -17.15 -1.51
C ILE A 143 28.02 -17.39 -2.57
N SER A 144 27.96 -16.68 -3.71
CA SER A 144 29.01 -16.79 -4.73
C SER A 144 30.33 -16.20 -4.22
N GLY A 145 30.30 -15.11 -3.45
CA GLY A 145 31.48 -14.54 -2.81
C GLY A 145 32.20 -15.51 -1.86
N LEU A 146 31.46 -16.39 -1.17
CA LEU A 146 32.07 -17.43 -0.32
C LEU A 146 32.87 -18.48 -1.12
N LEU A 147 32.57 -18.63 -2.42
CA LEU A 147 33.34 -19.45 -3.35
C LEU A 147 34.54 -18.71 -3.96
N GLY A 148 34.71 -17.42 -3.66
CA GLY A 148 35.62 -16.53 -4.40
C GLY A 148 35.10 -16.11 -5.77
N ALA A 149 33.82 -16.34 -6.05
CA ALA A 149 33.14 -15.89 -7.28
C ALA A 149 32.52 -14.51 -7.04
N GLU A 150 33.35 -13.47 -7.15
CA GLU A 150 32.92 -12.08 -7.03
C GLU A 150 32.22 -11.59 -8.31
N ALA A 151 31.08 -10.93 -8.15
CA ALA A 151 30.34 -10.37 -9.28
C ALA A 151 30.79 -8.94 -9.59
N VAL A 152 31.23 -8.71 -10.83
CA VAL A 152 31.48 -7.37 -11.37
C VAL A 152 30.16 -6.74 -11.84
N ASP A 153 29.33 -7.52 -12.52
CA ASP A 153 28.02 -7.09 -13.03
C ASP A 153 26.88 -7.64 -12.17
N ARG A 154 26.08 -6.72 -11.62
CA ARG A 154 24.93 -7.00 -10.75
C ARG A 154 23.59 -6.98 -11.50
N SER A 155 23.60 -6.74 -12.80
CA SER A 155 22.41 -6.73 -13.64
C SER A 155 21.73 -8.09 -13.64
N LEU A 156 20.40 -8.08 -13.58
CA LEU A 156 19.61 -9.29 -13.83
C LEU A 156 19.66 -9.62 -15.32
N GLY A 157 19.62 -10.90 -15.68
CA GLY A 157 19.66 -11.32 -17.08
C GLY A 157 18.81 -12.54 -17.36
N LEU A 158 18.03 -12.48 -18.44
CA LEU A 158 17.28 -13.60 -19.01
C LEU A 158 17.43 -13.60 -20.52
N ASP A 159 17.58 -14.78 -21.10
CA ASP A 159 17.57 -14.95 -22.55
C ASP A 159 16.18 -15.34 -23.06
N VAL A 160 15.90 -14.95 -24.30
CA VAL A 160 14.65 -15.26 -25.01
C VAL A 160 14.98 -16.11 -26.22
N GLU A 161 14.30 -17.25 -26.34
CA GLU A 161 14.47 -18.12 -27.51
C GLU A 161 13.82 -17.47 -28.75
N PRO A 162 14.48 -17.47 -29.92
CA PRO A 162 13.91 -16.90 -31.15
C PRO A 162 12.53 -17.48 -31.48
N LYS A 163 12.35 -18.78 -31.28
CA LYS A 163 11.08 -19.48 -31.50
C LYS A 163 9.94 -18.90 -30.65
N ALA A 164 10.19 -18.53 -29.40
CA ALA A 164 9.17 -17.94 -28.54
C ALA A 164 8.67 -16.58 -29.07
N THR A 165 9.51 -15.85 -29.82
CA THR A 165 9.12 -14.61 -30.49
C THR A 165 8.23 -14.87 -31.71
N GLU A 166 8.47 -15.96 -32.44
CA GLU A 166 7.61 -16.39 -33.55
C GLU A 166 6.26 -16.90 -33.05
N ASP A 167 6.27 -17.75 -32.02
CA ASP A 167 5.06 -18.29 -31.41
C ASP A 167 4.19 -17.16 -30.83
N LEU A 168 4.80 -16.16 -30.18
CA LEU A 168 4.10 -14.97 -29.70
C LEU A 168 3.39 -14.21 -30.82
N LYS A 169 4.04 -13.99 -31.96
CA LYS A 169 3.43 -13.27 -33.11
C LYS A 169 2.17 -13.98 -33.60
N SER A 170 2.14 -15.31 -33.55
CA SER A 170 0.97 -16.09 -33.95
C SER A 170 -0.20 -15.96 -32.94
N LYS A 171 0.10 -15.88 -31.64
CA LYS A 171 -0.91 -15.79 -30.56
C LYS A 171 -1.45 -14.38 -30.35
N VAL A 172 -0.61 -13.38 -30.61
CA VAL A 172 -0.92 -11.95 -30.39
C VAL A 172 -0.57 -11.15 -31.64
N PRO A 173 -1.26 -11.38 -32.78
CA PRO A 173 -1.02 -10.66 -34.02
C PRO A 173 -1.26 -9.14 -33.86
N GLU A 174 -2.08 -8.72 -32.89
CA GLU A 174 -2.35 -7.31 -32.61
C GLU A 174 -1.07 -6.50 -32.30
N LEU A 175 0.02 -7.16 -31.87
CA LEU A 175 1.32 -6.52 -31.64
C LEU A 175 1.99 -5.96 -32.90
N THR A 176 1.65 -6.45 -34.09
CA THR A 176 2.24 -5.94 -35.35
C THR A 176 1.60 -4.63 -35.80
N ASP A 177 0.36 -4.37 -35.37
CA ASP A 177 -0.42 -3.22 -35.80
C ASP A 177 -0.37 -2.06 -34.79
N ALA A 178 0.40 -2.21 -33.71
CA ALA A 178 0.56 -1.20 -32.67
C ALA A 178 1.14 0.10 -33.25
N ARG A 179 0.40 1.21 -33.09
CA ARG A 179 0.79 2.55 -33.57
C ARG A 179 1.39 3.45 -32.50
N GLY A 180 1.14 3.13 -31.24
CA GLY A 180 1.73 3.80 -30.07
C GLY A 180 2.50 2.80 -29.20
N PRO A 181 2.91 3.19 -27.99
CA PRO A 181 3.69 2.32 -27.11
C PRO A 181 2.92 1.07 -26.72
N ILE A 182 3.62 -0.06 -26.63
CA ILE A 182 3.08 -1.34 -26.16
C ILE A 182 3.21 -1.38 -24.64
N VAL A 183 2.07 -1.41 -23.94
CA VAL A 183 2.03 -1.48 -22.48
C VAL A 183 1.47 -2.82 -22.03
N VAL A 184 2.21 -3.53 -21.18
CA VAL A 184 1.75 -4.80 -20.60
C VAL A 184 1.41 -4.60 -19.13
N ILE A 185 0.16 -4.85 -18.76
CA ILE A 185 -0.32 -4.81 -17.39
C ILE A 185 -0.38 -6.23 -16.84
N VAL A 186 0.23 -6.44 -15.68
CA VAL A 186 0.24 -7.70 -14.92
C VAL A 186 -0.48 -7.50 -13.58
N PRO A 187 -1.82 -7.69 -13.56
CA PRO A 187 -2.63 -7.42 -12.38
C PRO A 187 -2.68 -8.60 -11.40
N GLY A 188 -2.07 -9.73 -11.75
CA GLY A 188 -2.04 -10.96 -10.97
C GLY A 188 -1.31 -10.86 -9.62
N GLY A 189 -1.35 -11.95 -8.86
CA GLY A 189 -0.97 -11.96 -7.45
C GLY A 189 -0.72 -13.34 -6.88
N ALA A 190 0.28 -14.08 -7.38
CA ALA A 190 0.62 -15.44 -6.93
C ALA A 190 0.88 -15.59 -5.41
N PHE A 191 1.27 -14.51 -4.72
CA PHE A 191 1.44 -14.50 -3.26
C PHE A 191 0.11 -14.52 -2.50
N GLY A 192 -0.97 -14.05 -3.13
CA GLY A 192 -2.30 -13.94 -2.55
C GLY A 192 -2.95 -12.59 -2.87
N PRO A 193 -4.26 -12.46 -2.59
CA PRO A 193 -5.07 -11.32 -3.01
C PRO A 193 -4.64 -10.00 -2.35
N SER A 194 -3.88 -10.06 -1.26
CA SER A 194 -3.34 -8.87 -0.56
C SER A 194 -2.43 -7.98 -1.41
N LYS A 195 -1.85 -8.50 -2.49
CA LYS A 195 -1.01 -7.76 -3.44
C LYS A 195 -1.78 -7.22 -4.64
N CYS A 196 -3.04 -7.62 -4.84
CA CYS A 196 -3.81 -7.23 -6.01
C CYS A 196 -4.28 -5.78 -5.86
N TRP A 197 -3.88 -4.93 -6.79
CA TRP A 197 -4.43 -3.58 -6.92
C TRP A 197 -5.86 -3.65 -7.50
N PRO A 198 -6.79 -2.76 -7.13
CA PRO A 198 -8.18 -2.86 -7.58
C PRO A 198 -8.32 -2.83 -9.10
N ASP A 199 -9.11 -3.75 -9.64
CA ASP A 199 -9.30 -3.97 -11.09
C ASP A 199 -9.77 -2.70 -11.83
N VAL A 200 -10.72 -1.98 -11.22
CA VAL A 200 -11.20 -0.68 -11.75
C VAL A 200 -10.09 0.35 -11.95
N ARG A 201 -9.02 0.29 -11.14
CA ARG A 201 -7.91 1.22 -11.24
C ARG A 201 -6.92 0.82 -12.34
N PHE A 202 -6.75 -0.48 -12.58
CA PHE A 202 -6.03 -0.94 -13.77
C PHE A 202 -6.76 -0.53 -15.05
N ALA A 203 -8.09 -0.71 -15.11
CA ALA A 203 -8.90 -0.27 -16.24
C ALA A 203 -8.76 1.24 -16.50
N GLN A 204 -8.93 2.07 -15.45
CA GLN A 204 -8.75 3.52 -15.55
C GLN A 204 -7.34 3.94 -15.99
N THR A 205 -6.30 3.21 -15.56
CA THR A 205 -4.92 3.46 -16.00
C THR A 205 -4.74 3.08 -17.47
N ALA A 206 -5.31 1.96 -17.91
CA ALA A 206 -5.28 1.52 -19.30
C ALA A 206 -5.97 2.53 -20.23
N ASP A 207 -7.17 2.99 -19.85
CA ASP A 207 -7.94 3.98 -20.59
C ASP A 207 -7.17 5.31 -20.73
N TRP A 208 -6.53 5.74 -19.65
CA TRP A 208 -5.69 6.94 -19.66
C TRP A 208 -4.49 6.80 -20.62
N LEU A 209 -3.81 5.65 -20.62
CA LEU A 209 -2.68 5.38 -21.52
C LEU A 209 -3.12 5.36 -22.99
N ILE A 210 -4.27 4.76 -23.29
CA ILE A 210 -4.83 4.71 -24.64
C ILE A 210 -5.20 6.12 -25.11
N THR A 211 -5.88 6.90 -24.26
CA THR A 211 -6.33 8.26 -24.59
C THR A 211 -5.16 9.22 -24.81
N ASN A 212 -4.11 9.16 -23.98
CA ASN A 212 -3.03 10.16 -24.01
C ASN A 212 -1.85 9.76 -24.91
N TYR A 213 -1.60 8.46 -25.11
CA TYR A 213 -0.44 7.98 -25.88
C TYR A 213 -0.80 7.11 -27.08
N ASN A 214 -2.08 6.85 -27.32
CA ASN A 214 -2.53 5.87 -28.33
C ASN A 214 -1.86 4.49 -28.10
N ALA A 215 -1.69 4.14 -26.82
CA ALA A 215 -1.00 2.93 -26.40
C ALA A 215 -1.77 1.66 -26.81
N THR A 216 -1.03 0.59 -27.10
CA THR A 216 -1.60 -0.76 -27.21
C THR A 216 -1.46 -1.45 -25.86
N VAL A 217 -2.57 -1.61 -25.14
CA VAL A 217 -2.57 -2.15 -23.77
C VAL A 217 -2.97 -3.63 -23.74
N ILE A 218 -2.14 -4.43 -23.08
CA ILE A 218 -2.27 -5.88 -22.99
C ILE A 218 -2.40 -6.29 -21.52
N ILE A 219 -3.42 -7.07 -21.19
CA ILE A 219 -3.59 -7.65 -19.86
C ILE A 219 -3.04 -9.07 -19.87
N SER A 220 -1.97 -9.28 -19.10
CA SER A 220 -1.29 -10.58 -18.97
C SER A 220 -1.50 -11.14 -17.57
N VAL A 221 -2.07 -12.33 -17.50
CA VAL A 221 -2.40 -13.04 -16.26
C VAL A 221 -1.97 -14.49 -16.33
N ALA A 222 -1.79 -15.11 -15.17
CA ALA A 222 -1.52 -16.54 -15.10
C ALA A 222 -2.78 -17.35 -15.50
N PRO A 223 -2.64 -18.61 -15.97
CA PRO A 223 -3.75 -19.39 -16.52
C PRO A 223 -4.77 -19.86 -15.46
N GLU A 224 -4.52 -19.61 -14.18
CA GLU A 224 -5.43 -19.93 -13.08
C GLU A 224 -6.76 -19.17 -13.20
N ARG A 225 -7.87 -19.86 -12.91
CA ARG A 225 -9.23 -19.31 -13.01
C ARG A 225 -9.40 -17.96 -12.30
N THR A 226 -8.80 -17.79 -11.12
CA THR A 226 -8.91 -16.54 -10.36
C THR A 226 -8.19 -15.38 -11.03
N GLU A 227 -7.06 -15.61 -11.70
CA GLU A 227 -6.37 -14.53 -12.42
C GLU A 227 -7.02 -14.24 -13.78
N ARG A 228 -7.60 -15.25 -14.43
CA ARG A 228 -8.43 -15.02 -15.63
C ARG A 228 -9.60 -14.09 -15.34
N GLN A 229 -10.29 -14.28 -14.21
CA GLN A 229 -11.37 -13.38 -13.80
C GLN A 229 -10.89 -11.94 -13.61
N ILE A 230 -9.71 -11.74 -13.03
CA ILE A 230 -9.13 -10.38 -12.88
C ILE A 230 -8.97 -9.71 -14.25
N ALA A 231 -8.48 -10.43 -15.26
CA ALA A 231 -8.32 -9.86 -16.60
C ALA A 231 -9.66 -9.56 -17.27
N GLU A 232 -10.66 -10.43 -17.11
CA GLU A 232 -12.04 -10.20 -17.57
C GLU A 232 -12.63 -8.94 -16.92
N ASP A 233 -12.56 -8.84 -15.59
CA ASP A 233 -13.11 -7.71 -14.84
C ASP A 233 -12.45 -6.38 -15.26
N ILE A 234 -11.14 -6.37 -15.49
CA ILE A 234 -10.42 -5.18 -16.00
C ILE A 234 -10.90 -4.80 -17.40
N CYS A 235 -11.07 -5.78 -18.30
CA CYS A 235 -11.52 -5.51 -19.66
C CYS A 235 -12.98 -5.01 -19.69
N ASP A 236 -13.85 -5.53 -18.83
CA ASP A 236 -15.25 -5.12 -18.72
C ASP A 236 -15.40 -3.72 -18.11
N LEU A 237 -14.47 -3.31 -17.26
CA LEU A 237 -14.44 -1.98 -16.62
C LEU A 237 -13.78 -0.89 -17.49
N SER A 238 -13.05 -1.27 -18.54
CA SER A 238 -12.34 -0.33 -19.42
C SER A 238 -13.28 0.29 -20.45
N GLU A 239 -13.13 1.58 -20.71
CA GLU A 239 -13.86 2.27 -21.79
C GLU A 239 -13.29 1.94 -23.18
N HIS A 240 -12.01 1.55 -23.23
CA HIS A 240 -11.31 1.18 -24.47
C HIS A 240 -11.08 -0.33 -24.59
N ARG A 241 -10.90 -0.80 -25.84
CA ARG A 241 -10.60 -2.21 -26.11
C ARG A 241 -9.17 -2.56 -25.67
N LEU A 242 -9.06 -3.49 -24.72
CA LEU A 242 -7.79 -4.07 -24.27
C LEU A 242 -7.54 -5.42 -24.94
N ILE A 243 -6.27 -5.82 -25.03
CA ILE A 243 -5.90 -7.18 -25.47
C ILE A 243 -5.87 -8.08 -24.23
N ASN A 244 -6.88 -8.93 -24.07
CA ASN A 244 -6.98 -9.87 -22.96
C ASN A 244 -6.28 -11.19 -23.28
N LEU A 245 -5.23 -11.56 -22.52
CA LEU A 245 -4.53 -12.82 -22.68
C LEU A 245 -5.04 -13.96 -21.77
N ALA A 246 -6.10 -13.77 -21.00
CA ALA A 246 -6.69 -14.80 -20.13
C ALA A 246 -7.07 -16.08 -20.90
N GLU A 247 -7.61 -15.91 -22.11
CA GLU A 247 -8.01 -17.01 -23.00
C GLU A 247 -6.87 -17.46 -23.94
N ARG A 248 -5.79 -16.68 -24.03
CA ARG A 248 -4.62 -16.92 -24.90
C ARG A 248 -3.37 -17.13 -24.05
N SER A 249 -3.38 -18.16 -23.20
CA SER A 249 -2.30 -18.39 -22.24
C SER A 249 -0.93 -18.47 -22.92
N LEU A 250 0.00 -17.68 -22.41
CA LEU A 250 1.40 -17.69 -22.84
C LEU A 250 2.21 -18.65 -21.96
N SER A 251 3.14 -19.37 -22.58
CA SER A 251 4.28 -19.98 -21.89
C SER A 251 5.19 -18.90 -21.31
N LEU A 252 6.09 -19.26 -20.40
CA LEU A 252 7.05 -18.29 -19.86
C LEU A 252 8.03 -17.79 -20.93
N GLY A 253 8.36 -18.64 -21.92
CA GLY A 253 9.14 -18.22 -23.10
C GLY A 253 8.44 -17.12 -23.89
N GLU A 254 7.14 -17.30 -24.18
CA GLU A 254 6.32 -16.31 -24.89
C GLU A 254 6.08 -15.05 -24.05
N LEU A 255 5.95 -15.17 -22.72
CA LEU A 255 5.86 -14.01 -21.83
C LEU A 255 7.15 -13.18 -21.86
N LYS A 256 8.32 -13.82 -21.86
CA LYS A 256 9.60 -13.13 -22.05
C LYS A 256 9.65 -12.41 -23.40
N ALA A 257 9.22 -13.08 -24.47
CA ALA A 257 9.13 -12.46 -25.80
C ALA A 257 8.17 -11.26 -25.83
N LEU A 258 7.04 -11.34 -25.10
CA LEU A 258 6.08 -10.25 -24.98
C LEU A 258 6.71 -9.05 -24.27
N PHE A 259 7.40 -9.28 -23.16
CA PHE A 259 8.08 -8.20 -22.45
C PHE A 259 9.19 -7.58 -23.29
N CYS A 260 9.95 -8.33 -24.10
CA CYS A 260 10.91 -7.74 -25.03
C CYS A 260 10.29 -6.75 -26.03
N ARG A 261 8.98 -6.87 -26.31
CA ARG A 261 8.23 -5.97 -27.19
C ARG A 261 7.53 -4.83 -26.45
N ALA A 262 7.48 -4.88 -25.12
CA ALA A 262 6.84 -3.88 -24.30
C ALA A 262 7.74 -2.65 -24.12
N ASP A 263 7.14 -1.47 -24.30
CA ASP A 263 7.75 -0.18 -23.97
C ASP A 263 7.58 0.15 -22.48
N LEU A 264 6.54 -0.40 -21.85
CA LEU A 264 6.27 -0.27 -20.42
C LEU A 264 5.58 -1.52 -19.87
N VAL A 265 5.97 -1.95 -18.67
CA VAL A 265 5.28 -2.99 -17.90
C VAL A 265 4.74 -2.39 -16.60
N ILE A 266 3.46 -2.58 -16.31
CA ILE A 266 2.84 -2.17 -15.03
C ILE A 266 2.46 -3.43 -14.27
N SER A 267 3.02 -3.66 -13.09
CA SER A 267 2.86 -4.92 -12.37
C SER A 267 2.67 -4.72 -10.88
N ASN A 268 1.88 -5.59 -10.22
CA ASN A 268 2.01 -5.80 -8.78
C ASN A 268 3.40 -6.42 -8.45
N ASP A 269 3.84 -6.37 -7.19
CA ASP A 269 5.06 -7.07 -6.72
C ASP A 269 4.94 -8.61 -6.85
N THR A 270 5.17 -9.14 -8.05
CA THR A 270 5.03 -10.55 -8.41
C THR A 270 6.18 -11.03 -9.31
N GLY A 271 6.25 -12.32 -9.61
CA GLY A 271 7.32 -12.90 -10.42
C GLY A 271 7.56 -12.21 -11.78
N PRO A 272 6.52 -11.91 -12.59
CA PRO A 272 6.68 -11.25 -13.88
C PRO A 272 7.39 -9.89 -13.83
N ARG A 273 7.22 -9.11 -12.77
CA ARG A 273 8.02 -7.88 -12.53
C ARG A 273 9.52 -8.13 -12.73
N HIS A 274 10.04 -9.21 -12.15
CA HIS A 274 11.47 -9.54 -12.23
C HIS A 274 11.89 -9.94 -13.64
N ILE A 275 10.99 -10.57 -14.42
CA ILE A 275 11.25 -10.87 -15.83
C ILE A 275 11.41 -9.57 -16.63
N ALA A 276 10.50 -8.61 -16.43
CA ALA A 276 10.56 -7.32 -17.13
C ALA A 276 11.86 -6.57 -16.80
N VAL A 277 12.23 -6.51 -15.52
CA VAL A 277 13.50 -5.90 -15.08
C VAL A 277 14.71 -6.62 -15.68
N ALA A 278 14.74 -7.95 -15.67
CA ALA A 278 15.85 -8.74 -16.22
C ALA A 278 16.00 -8.64 -17.75
N LEU A 279 14.94 -8.23 -18.45
CA LEU A 279 14.95 -7.93 -19.87
C LEU A 279 15.22 -6.44 -20.16
N GLY A 280 15.53 -5.64 -19.14
CA GLY A 280 15.81 -4.21 -19.26
C GLY A 280 14.60 -3.40 -19.76
N ARG A 281 13.39 -3.77 -19.35
CA ARG A 281 12.17 -3.01 -19.67
C ARG A 281 11.90 -1.94 -18.61
N ARG A 282 11.17 -0.90 -19.04
CA ARG A 282 10.61 0.11 -18.13
C ARG A 282 9.48 -0.52 -17.32
N VAL A 283 9.49 -0.36 -16.00
CA VAL A 283 8.54 -1.02 -15.09
C VAL A 283 7.96 -0.04 -14.08
N VAL A 284 6.64 -0.01 -13.95
CA VAL A 284 5.96 0.54 -12.76
C VAL A 284 5.54 -0.63 -11.88
N THR A 285 6.08 -0.68 -10.66
CA THR A 285 5.77 -1.75 -9.70
C THR A 285 4.90 -1.23 -8.56
N LEU A 286 3.79 -1.91 -8.30
CA LEU A 286 2.87 -1.59 -7.21
C LEU A 286 3.14 -2.49 -5.98
N PHE A 287 3.51 -1.87 -4.86
CA PHE A 287 3.81 -2.55 -3.60
C PHE A 287 2.74 -2.27 -2.55
N GLY A 288 2.21 -3.33 -1.93
CA GLY A 288 1.28 -3.22 -0.80
C GLY A 288 1.82 -3.82 0.50
N PRO A 289 1.59 -5.13 0.74
CA PRO A 289 1.89 -5.75 2.03
C PRO A 289 3.37 -6.08 2.25
N ASN A 290 4.16 -6.14 1.18
CA ASN A 290 5.56 -6.55 1.22
C ASN A 290 6.51 -5.36 1.38
N ASP A 291 7.60 -5.60 2.09
CA ASP A 291 8.71 -4.64 2.17
C ASP A 291 9.53 -4.70 0.86
N PRO A 292 9.61 -3.59 0.09
CA PRO A 292 10.35 -3.54 -1.16
C PRO A 292 11.83 -3.84 -1.00
N ALA A 293 12.42 -3.63 0.19
CA ALA A 293 13.85 -3.85 0.42
C ALA A 293 14.31 -5.29 0.17
N TRP A 294 13.41 -6.28 0.27
CA TRP A 294 13.73 -7.68 -0.06
C TRP A 294 13.99 -7.89 -1.55
N THR A 295 13.23 -7.19 -2.39
CA THR A 295 13.23 -7.38 -3.85
C THR A 295 13.69 -6.11 -4.57
N ASP A 296 14.49 -5.29 -3.88
CA ASP A 296 15.12 -4.11 -4.45
C ASP A 296 16.16 -4.54 -5.48
N THR A 297 15.91 -4.14 -6.73
CA THR A 297 16.75 -4.43 -7.90
C THR A 297 17.72 -3.29 -8.20
N LYS A 298 17.49 -2.09 -7.64
CA LYS A 298 18.18 -0.84 -8.01
C LYS A 298 18.15 -0.54 -9.52
N CYS A 299 17.17 -1.09 -10.25
CA CYS A 299 17.05 -0.88 -11.69
C CYS A 299 16.63 0.55 -12.00
N GLU A 300 17.41 1.27 -12.80
CA GLU A 300 17.09 2.64 -13.24
C GLU A 300 15.87 2.74 -14.14
N ASP A 301 15.37 1.64 -14.67
CA ASP A 301 14.14 1.64 -15.47
C ASP A 301 12.92 1.19 -14.66
N GLU A 302 13.03 1.13 -13.33
CA GLU A 302 11.93 0.78 -12.44
C GLU A 302 11.48 1.95 -11.56
N ILE A 303 10.18 2.28 -11.62
CA ILE A 303 9.50 3.11 -10.65
C ILE A 303 8.68 2.25 -9.69
N GLN A 304 8.99 2.32 -8.40
CA GLN A 304 8.27 1.56 -7.36
C GLN A 304 7.24 2.45 -6.66
N ILE A 305 5.96 2.12 -6.75
CA ILE A 305 4.87 2.82 -6.05
C ILE A 305 4.48 2.05 -4.79
N ILE A 306 4.75 2.61 -3.61
CA ILE A 306 4.61 1.92 -2.33
C ILE A 306 3.39 2.42 -1.57
N GLY A 307 2.43 1.51 -1.39
CA GLY A 307 1.22 1.60 -0.60
C GLY A 307 1.45 1.76 0.90
N ASN A 308 1.98 2.92 1.32
CA ASN A 308 2.42 3.13 2.69
C ASN A 308 1.23 3.36 3.64
N VAL A 309 0.99 2.40 4.55
CA VAL A 309 -0.07 2.46 5.56
C VAL A 309 0.45 1.89 6.88
N PRO A 310 -0.12 2.25 8.05
CA PRO A 310 0.43 1.83 9.34
C PRO A 310 0.54 0.32 9.59
N CYS A 311 -0.16 -0.51 8.80
CA CYS A 311 -0.04 -1.96 8.88
C CYS A 311 0.95 -2.57 7.90
N ALA A 312 1.49 -1.81 6.94
CA ALA A 312 2.48 -2.27 5.98
C ALA A 312 3.89 -1.86 6.43
N PRO A 313 4.93 -2.69 6.16
CA PRO A 313 4.86 -4.02 5.56
C PRO A 313 4.38 -5.09 6.57
N CYS A 314 3.40 -5.91 6.19
CA CYS A 314 2.91 -7.03 7.00
C CYS A 314 3.31 -8.40 6.49
N SER A 315 3.71 -8.51 5.22
CA SER A 315 4.08 -9.74 4.51
C SER A 315 3.02 -10.86 4.62
N LYS A 316 1.73 -10.51 4.69
CA LYS A 316 0.64 -11.49 4.80
C LYS A 316 0.02 -11.76 3.43
N PRO A 317 -0.15 -13.03 3.00
CA PRO A 317 -0.74 -13.37 1.71
C PRO A 317 -2.25 -13.02 1.64
N VAL A 318 -2.94 -13.16 2.77
CA VAL A 318 -4.35 -12.79 2.94
C VAL A 318 -4.43 -11.67 3.95
N CYS A 319 -5.08 -10.57 3.56
CA CYS A 319 -5.28 -9.44 4.46
C CYS A 319 -6.42 -9.73 5.43
N SER A 320 -6.29 -9.28 6.69
CA SER A 320 -7.39 -9.33 7.66
C SER A 320 -8.44 -8.24 7.43
N GLN A 321 -8.16 -7.29 6.53
CA GLN A 321 -9.04 -6.21 6.11
C GLN A 321 -9.48 -6.48 4.67
N SER A 322 -10.78 -6.38 4.37
CA SER A 322 -11.31 -6.67 3.03
C SER A 322 -10.82 -5.71 1.95
N GLU A 323 -10.52 -4.46 2.32
CA GLU A 323 -10.26 -3.40 1.35
C GLU A 323 -8.81 -3.33 0.85
N HIS A 324 -7.87 -4.03 1.48
CA HIS A 324 -6.43 -3.95 1.15
C HIS A 324 -5.92 -2.50 1.10
N LEU A 325 -6.05 -1.77 2.22
CA LEU A 325 -5.75 -0.33 2.29
C LEU A 325 -4.41 0.07 1.67
N CYS A 326 -3.35 -0.74 1.82
CA CYS A 326 -2.06 -0.51 1.19
C CYS A 326 -2.15 -0.42 -0.35
N MET A 327 -2.95 -1.27 -0.99
CA MET A 327 -3.21 -1.18 -2.42
C MET A 327 -4.19 -0.03 -2.74
N GLN A 328 -5.16 0.27 -1.87
CA GLN A 328 -6.13 1.35 -2.10
C GLN A 328 -5.54 2.77 -2.00
N VAL A 329 -4.44 2.96 -1.28
CA VAL A 329 -3.77 4.28 -1.23
C VAL A 329 -2.97 4.58 -2.51
N ILE A 330 -2.62 3.55 -3.30
CA ILE A 330 -2.01 3.70 -4.63
C ILE A 330 -3.07 4.21 -5.61
N THR A 331 -3.11 5.51 -5.90
CA THR A 331 -4.13 6.11 -6.79
C THR A 331 -3.80 5.93 -8.27
N VAL A 332 -4.80 5.99 -9.14
CA VAL A 332 -4.62 5.95 -10.60
C VAL A 332 -3.68 7.06 -11.07
N ALA A 333 -3.84 8.28 -10.54
CA ALA A 333 -3.01 9.42 -10.89
C ALA A 333 -1.51 9.15 -10.64
N MET A 334 -1.17 8.47 -9.54
CA MET A 334 0.22 8.11 -9.24
C MET A 334 0.80 7.13 -10.26
N VAL A 335 0.01 6.14 -10.67
CA VAL A 335 0.43 5.15 -11.67
C VAL A 335 0.56 5.80 -13.05
N CYS A 336 -0.37 6.68 -13.42
CA CYS A 336 -0.33 7.42 -14.67
C CYS A 336 0.87 8.37 -14.73
N GLU A 337 1.21 9.08 -13.65
CA GLU A 337 2.38 9.96 -13.62
C GLU A 337 3.69 9.16 -13.71
N ALA A 338 3.79 8.02 -13.01
CA ALA A 338 4.95 7.14 -13.13
C ALA A 338 5.09 6.55 -14.56
N ALA A 339 3.96 6.17 -15.17
CA ALA A 339 3.94 5.67 -16.54
C ALA A 339 4.35 6.76 -17.53
N LYS A 340 3.86 7.98 -17.35
CA LYS A 340 4.27 9.16 -18.11
C LYS A 340 5.77 9.40 -18.01
N GLU A 341 6.31 9.46 -16.79
CA GLU A 341 7.72 9.69 -16.54
C GLU A 341 8.59 8.67 -17.28
N LEU A 342 8.23 7.39 -17.20
CA LEU A 342 8.96 6.34 -17.91
C LEU A 342 8.78 6.40 -19.42
N LEU A 343 7.61 6.77 -19.94
CA LEU A 343 7.37 6.83 -21.39
C LEU A 343 8.05 8.05 -22.03
N GLU A 344 7.99 9.22 -21.39
CA GLU A 344 8.47 10.51 -21.90
C GLU A 344 9.91 10.86 -21.51
N GLY A 345 10.42 10.31 -20.41
CA GLY A 345 11.71 10.66 -19.82
C GLY A 345 12.88 9.73 -20.20
N ASP A 346 14.08 10.19 -19.87
CA ASP A 346 15.30 9.37 -19.82
C ASP A 346 15.30 8.44 -18.58
N ARG A 347 16.06 7.34 -18.65
CA ARG A 347 16.15 6.28 -17.62
C ARG A 347 16.43 6.85 -16.22
N LYS A 348 15.56 6.60 -15.24
CA LYS A 348 15.69 7.08 -13.85
C LYS A 348 15.07 6.11 -12.84
N HIS A 349 15.88 5.62 -11.90
CA HIS A 349 15.36 4.86 -10.76
C HIS A 349 14.57 5.82 -9.85
N ALA A 350 13.28 5.55 -9.59
CA ALA A 350 12.49 6.35 -8.67
C ALA A 350 11.62 5.49 -7.75
N THR A 351 11.57 5.83 -6.47
CA THR A 351 10.61 5.22 -5.53
C THR A 351 9.59 6.26 -5.12
N ILE A 352 8.33 6.03 -5.48
CA ILE A 352 7.19 6.91 -5.20
C ILE A 352 6.37 6.30 -4.04
N MET A 353 6.32 6.95 -2.89
CA MET A 353 5.51 6.48 -1.76
C MET A 353 4.11 7.14 -1.78
N THR A 354 3.04 6.36 -1.56
CA THR A 354 1.65 6.83 -1.65
C THR A 354 1.20 7.64 -0.42
N GLN A 355 1.40 8.95 -0.56
CA GLN A 355 0.84 10.10 0.16
C GLN A 355 1.23 10.40 1.63
N GLN A 356 1.54 11.69 1.78
CA GLN A 356 2.29 12.36 2.85
C GLN A 356 3.54 11.58 3.24
N GLN A 357 4.60 11.84 2.45
CA GLN A 357 5.95 11.61 2.91
C GLN A 357 6.02 12.29 4.28
N PHE A 358 6.03 11.51 5.36
CA PHE A 358 6.52 12.03 6.60
C PHE A 358 7.93 11.49 6.74
N VAL A 359 8.91 12.37 6.74
CA VAL A 359 10.30 12.01 6.99
C VAL A 359 10.46 11.89 8.51
N GLU A 360 11.10 10.81 8.96
CA GLU A 360 11.48 10.67 10.35
C GLU A 360 12.71 11.55 10.61
N THR A 361 12.52 12.76 11.11
CA THR A 361 13.62 13.73 11.34
C THR A 361 14.32 13.48 12.67
N SER A 362 13.62 12.87 13.63
CA SER A 362 14.19 12.35 14.88
C SER A 362 13.38 11.15 15.37
N LYS A 363 13.88 10.42 16.37
CA LYS A 363 13.28 9.16 16.84
C LYS A 363 11.78 9.32 17.13
N SER A 364 10.96 8.64 16.35
CA SER A 364 9.49 8.63 16.43
C SER A 364 8.86 10.02 16.22
N PHE A 365 9.48 10.84 15.37
CA PHE A 365 9.06 12.18 14.99
C PHE A 365 8.98 12.30 13.48
N PHE A 366 7.78 12.49 12.94
CA PHE A 366 7.45 12.36 11.53
C PHE A 366 6.93 13.70 10.99
N VAL A 367 7.54 14.21 9.92
CA VAL A 367 7.27 15.56 9.37
C VAL A 367 7.03 15.52 7.87
N ASP A 368 5.98 16.19 7.40
CA ASP A 368 5.76 16.47 5.98
C ASP A 368 6.92 17.35 5.45
N PRO A 369 7.76 16.90 4.49
CA PRO A 369 8.99 17.59 4.07
C PRO A 369 8.76 19.04 3.69
N ASP A 370 7.61 19.34 3.09
CA ASP A 370 7.18 20.68 2.72
C ASP A 370 7.15 21.65 3.91
N HIS A 371 7.00 21.13 5.13
CA HIS A 371 6.86 21.89 6.38
C HIS A 371 8.06 21.70 7.31
N GLU A 372 9.07 20.90 6.94
CA GLU A 372 10.22 20.59 7.79
C GLU A 372 10.99 21.86 8.18
N SER A 373 11.38 22.66 7.19
CA SER A 373 12.13 23.90 7.42
C SER A 373 11.36 24.91 8.29
N ALA A 374 10.05 25.02 8.11
CA ALA A 374 9.21 25.93 8.88
C ALA A 374 9.06 25.49 10.34
N LEU A 375 8.89 24.18 10.57
CA LEU A 375 8.83 23.61 11.93
C LEU A 375 10.18 23.67 12.63
N GLU A 376 11.29 23.46 11.90
CA GLU A 376 12.64 23.54 12.44
C GLU A 376 12.98 24.95 12.95
N LYS A 377 12.62 26.00 12.20
CA LYS A 377 12.77 27.41 12.64
C LYS A 377 12.08 27.70 13.98
N LEU A 378 11.00 26.98 14.29
CA LEU A 378 10.25 27.11 15.55
C LEU A 378 10.76 26.18 16.65
N GLY A 379 11.83 25.41 16.41
CA GLY A 379 12.35 24.41 17.35
C GLY A 379 11.47 23.15 17.46
N LEU A 380 10.59 22.91 16.48
CA LEU A 380 9.66 21.77 16.43
C LEU A 380 10.26 20.61 15.61
N ASN A 381 11.48 20.18 15.95
CA ASN A 381 12.20 19.07 15.29
C ASN A 381 12.36 17.83 16.19
N SER A 382 11.81 17.87 17.41
CA SER A 382 11.85 16.76 18.36
C SER A 382 10.61 16.74 19.27
N ILE A 383 10.32 15.58 19.85
CA ILE A 383 9.19 15.43 20.79
C ILE A 383 9.37 16.36 21.99
N ASP A 384 10.60 16.55 22.49
CA ASP A 384 10.88 17.49 23.58
C ASP A 384 10.60 18.94 23.17
N GLY A 385 11.06 19.35 21.98
CA GLY A 385 10.77 20.67 21.42
C GLY A 385 9.26 20.94 21.32
N VAL A 386 8.49 19.98 20.78
CA VAL A 386 7.03 20.12 20.66
C VAL A 386 6.34 20.27 22.00
N PHE A 387 6.78 19.55 23.05
CA PHE A 387 6.16 19.62 24.37
C PHE A 387 6.59 20.85 25.19
N SER A 388 7.75 21.44 24.88
CA SER A 388 8.23 22.69 25.49
C SER A 388 7.78 23.95 24.73
N PHE A 389 7.19 23.81 23.54
CA PHE A 389 6.75 24.95 22.73
C PHE A 389 5.57 25.71 23.34
N ASN A 390 5.77 27.00 23.63
CA ASN A 390 4.79 27.85 24.31
C ASN A 390 4.43 29.13 23.52
N ALA A 391 5.08 29.39 22.38
CA ALA A 391 4.79 30.54 21.52
C ALA A 391 3.55 30.28 20.64
N ALA A 392 2.39 30.10 21.27
CA ALA A 392 1.14 29.76 20.60
C ALA A 392 -0.09 30.23 21.37
N THR A 393 -1.19 30.45 20.64
CA THR A 393 -2.49 30.76 21.23
C THR A 393 -3.12 29.50 21.79
N ASN A 394 -3.47 29.51 23.07
CA ASN A 394 -4.03 28.34 23.77
C ASN A 394 -5.52 28.20 23.46
N LEU A 395 -5.93 27.04 22.91
CA LEU A 395 -7.31 26.73 22.55
C LEU A 395 -8.03 25.86 23.60
N GLY A 396 -7.55 25.92 24.85
CA GLY A 396 -8.12 25.18 25.97
C GLY A 396 -9.60 25.53 26.19
N LYS A 397 -10.45 24.51 26.36
CA LYS A 397 -11.80 24.66 26.92
C LYS A 397 -11.76 24.31 28.41
N GLU A 398 -12.63 24.90 29.23
CA GLU A 398 -12.73 24.59 30.68
C GLU A 398 -12.88 23.08 30.98
N ASN A 399 -13.46 22.32 30.05
CA ASN A 399 -13.70 20.87 30.17
C ASN A 399 -12.66 19.98 29.46
N LEU A 400 -11.51 20.52 29.05
CA LEU A 400 -10.46 19.71 28.40
C LEU A 400 -9.79 18.80 29.44
N ALA A 401 -9.63 17.51 29.12
CA ALA A 401 -8.97 16.57 30.03
C ALA A 401 -7.52 17.00 30.29
N ARG A 402 -7.05 16.90 31.55
CA ARG A 402 -5.71 17.36 31.98
C ARG A 402 -4.53 16.79 31.16
N PHE A 403 -4.71 15.62 30.55
CA PHE A 403 -3.69 14.99 29.71
C PHE A 403 -3.69 15.49 28.26
N ARG A 404 -4.58 16.41 27.88
CA ARG A 404 -4.70 16.96 26.52
C ARG A 404 -4.41 18.45 26.54
N SER A 405 -3.70 18.93 25.53
CA SER A 405 -3.60 20.37 25.24
C SER A 405 -3.78 20.61 23.75
N ARG A 406 -4.26 21.82 23.40
CA ARG A 406 -4.52 22.24 22.03
C ARG A 406 -4.03 23.68 21.89
N VAL A 407 -3.15 23.92 20.95
CA VAL A 407 -2.61 25.25 20.67
C VAL A 407 -2.67 25.53 19.17
N GLN A 408 -2.74 26.81 18.82
CA GLN A 408 -2.77 27.32 17.46
C GLN A 408 -1.62 28.31 17.25
N PHE A 409 -0.94 28.21 16.12
CA PHE A 409 0.13 29.11 15.71
C PHE A 409 0.24 29.11 14.18
N GLU A 410 1.03 30.04 13.64
CA GLU A 410 1.29 30.17 12.20
C GLU A 410 2.66 29.61 11.85
N ILE A 411 2.77 29.05 10.65
CA ILE A 411 4.03 28.61 10.04
C ILE A 411 4.14 29.15 8.62
N ASP A 412 5.36 29.32 8.14
CA ASP A 412 5.61 29.57 6.71
C ASP A 412 5.16 28.33 5.92
N ALA A 413 4.25 28.48 4.95
CA ALA A 413 3.88 27.39 4.03
C ALA A 413 4.73 27.44 2.76
N PRO A 414 4.84 26.32 2.01
CA PRO A 414 5.46 26.30 0.70
C PRO A 414 4.80 27.31 -0.24
N GLN A 415 5.60 28.00 -1.06
CA GLN A 415 5.06 28.88 -2.09
C GLN A 415 4.18 28.07 -3.06
N PRO A 416 3.00 28.60 -3.46
CA PRO A 416 2.56 30.00 -3.37
C PRO A 416 1.68 30.36 -2.16
N GLN A 417 1.55 29.51 -1.13
CA GLN A 417 0.45 29.57 -0.15
C GLN A 417 0.64 30.57 1.02
N GLY A 418 1.82 31.18 1.20
CA GLY A 418 2.06 32.18 2.25
C GLY A 418 2.09 31.59 3.67
N ALA A 419 1.82 32.40 4.71
CA ALA A 419 1.73 31.90 6.08
C ALA A 419 0.45 31.07 6.25
N THR A 420 0.54 29.95 6.97
CA THR A 420 -0.57 29.03 7.21
C THR A 420 -0.74 28.78 8.70
N THR A 421 -1.98 28.83 9.17
CA THR A 421 -2.34 28.45 10.53
C THR A 421 -2.32 26.93 10.71
N VAL A 422 -1.77 26.48 11.83
CA VAL A 422 -1.73 25.08 12.22
C VAL A 422 -2.24 24.86 13.64
N PHE A 423 -2.73 23.66 13.89
CA PHE A 423 -3.25 23.22 15.18
C PHE A 423 -2.41 22.07 15.73
N LEU A 424 -1.81 22.27 16.89
CA LEU A 424 -1.05 21.25 17.61
C LEU A 424 -1.89 20.68 18.76
N LYS A 425 -2.11 19.37 18.72
CA LYS A 425 -2.73 18.59 19.79
C LYS A 425 -1.65 17.77 20.49
N ARG A 426 -1.53 17.93 21.80
CA ARG A 426 -0.60 17.12 22.62
C ARG A 426 -1.37 16.23 23.58
N TYR A 427 -0.82 15.04 23.79
CA TYR A 427 -1.29 14.05 24.74
C TYR A 427 -0.13 13.75 25.70
N ASN A 428 -0.28 14.08 26.98
CA ASN A 428 0.74 13.87 28.01
C ASN A 428 0.25 12.88 29.07
N ARG A 429 0.87 11.71 29.14
CA ARG A 429 0.53 10.58 30.00
C ARG A 429 -0.98 10.27 29.99
N PRO A 430 -1.55 9.93 28.82
CA PRO A 430 -2.97 9.57 28.75
C PRO A 430 -3.27 8.41 29.70
N PRO A 431 -4.39 8.44 30.44
CA PRO A 431 -4.75 7.37 31.36
C PRO A 431 -4.79 6.00 30.68
N VAL A 432 -4.35 4.95 31.38
CA VAL A 432 -4.33 3.56 30.86
C VAL A 432 -5.69 3.13 30.33
N SER A 433 -6.78 3.51 30.99
CA SER A 433 -8.15 3.22 30.54
C SER A 433 -8.49 3.84 29.17
N VAL A 434 -7.98 5.03 28.89
CA VAL A 434 -8.13 5.69 27.58
C VAL A 434 -7.32 4.95 26.53
N GLN A 435 -6.09 4.57 26.85
CA GLN A 435 -5.22 3.83 25.93
C GLN A 435 -5.81 2.46 25.57
N LEU A 436 -6.24 1.67 26.56
CA LEU A 436 -6.87 0.37 26.32
C LEU A 436 -8.16 0.49 25.48
N LYS A 437 -9.02 1.47 25.79
CA LYS A 437 -10.22 1.75 25.00
C LYS A 437 -9.87 2.10 23.55
N ASN A 438 -8.83 2.91 23.37
CA ASN A 438 -8.33 3.29 22.06
C ASN A 438 -7.79 2.08 21.30
N TRP A 439 -7.04 1.18 21.96
CA TRP A 439 -6.52 -0.03 21.32
C TRP A 439 -7.61 -0.98 20.88
N LEU A 440 -8.67 -1.14 21.69
CA LEU A 440 -9.85 -1.91 21.30
C LEU A 440 -10.56 -1.27 20.11
N SER A 441 -10.66 0.07 20.07
CA SER A 441 -11.34 0.81 19.01
C SER A 441 -10.55 0.85 17.70
N ALA A 442 -9.22 0.86 17.80
CA ALA A 442 -8.29 0.87 16.66
C ALA A 442 -7.77 -0.54 16.30
N GLN A 443 -8.28 -1.57 16.98
CA GLN A 443 -7.89 -2.98 16.81
C GLN A 443 -6.36 -3.21 16.88
N GLY A 444 -5.67 -2.47 17.75
CA GLY A 444 -4.22 -2.54 17.87
C GLY A 444 -3.64 -1.51 18.83
N ARG A 445 -2.44 -1.79 19.34
CA ARG A 445 -1.68 -0.88 20.21
C ARG A 445 -1.18 0.32 19.40
N ARG A 446 -1.74 1.50 19.65
CA ARG A 446 -1.41 2.77 18.99
C ARG A 446 -1.52 3.95 19.96
N SER A 447 -0.78 5.03 19.69
CA SER A 447 -0.85 6.27 20.45
C SER A 447 -2.08 7.08 20.07
N CYS A 448 -2.46 8.05 20.91
CA CYS A 448 -3.58 8.95 20.61
C CYS A 448 -3.36 9.71 19.30
N ALA A 449 -2.16 10.24 19.06
CA ALA A 449 -1.81 10.93 17.83
C ALA A 449 -1.83 10.01 16.60
N MET A 450 -1.26 8.81 16.71
CA MET A 450 -1.21 7.87 15.59
C MET A 450 -2.60 7.39 15.17
N ILE A 451 -3.53 7.22 16.13
CA ILE A 451 -4.93 6.91 15.80
C ILE A 451 -5.51 8.04 14.95
N GLU A 452 -5.41 9.28 15.43
CA GLU A 452 -5.95 10.45 14.74
C GLU A 452 -5.34 10.63 13.34
N CYS A 453 -4.02 10.52 13.21
CA CYS A 453 -3.32 10.56 11.93
C CYS A 453 -3.79 9.43 10.99
N SER A 454 -3.83 8.18 11.47
CA SER A 454 -4.24 7.05 10.64
C SER A 454 -5.70 7.13 10.18
N THR A 455 -6.57 7.71 11.00
CA THR A 455 -7.96 7.96 10.63
C THR A 455 -8.07 9.07 9.61
N ALA A 456 -7.30 10.16 9.74
CA ALA A 456 -7.22 11.23 8.74
C ALA A 456 -6.83 10.67 7.36
N SER A 457 -5.71 9.95 7.30
CA SER A 457 -5.22 9.37 6.04
C SER A 457 -6.24 8.43 5.39
N ARG A 458 -6.89 7.56 6.19
CA ARG A 458 -7.92 6.64 5.67
C ARG A 458 -9.14 7.37 5.12
N LEU A 459 -9.67 8.32 5.87
CA LEU A 459 -10.85 9.08 5.46
C LEU A 459 -10.57 9.91 4.20
N THR A 460 -9.42 10.58 4.13
CA THR A 460 -9.00 11.33 2.95
C THR A 460 -8.81 10.42 1.73
N ALA A 461 -8.20 9.24 1.89
CA ALA A 461 -8.06 8.26 0.81
C ALA A 461 -9.42 7.73 0.31
N SER A 462 -10.41 7.63 1.19
CA SER A 462 -11.81 7.33 0.83
C SER A 462 -12.58 8.54 0.29
N GLY A 463 -11.94 9.71 0.13
CA GLY A 463 -12.51 10.95 -0.38
C GLY A 463 -13.44 11.68 0.58
N VAL A 464 -13.30 11.47 1.88
CA VAL A 464 -13.90 12.29 2.95
C VAL A 464 -12.89 13.36 3.33
N ASN A 465 -13.20 14.63 3.08
CA ASN A 465 -12.24 15.70 3.37
C ASN A 465 -11.99 15.83 4.88
N THR A 466 -10.72 15.92 5.25
CA THR A 466 -10.27 16.11 6.63
C THR A 466 -9.06 17.05 6.67
N PRO A 467 -8.73 17.66 7.83
CA PRO A 467 -7.52 18.49 7.96
C PRO A 467 -6.25 17.73 7.58
N LYS A 468 -5.40 18.34 6.74
CA LYS A 468 -4.08 17.80 6.38
C LYS A 468 -3.22 17.67 7.64
N THR A 469 -2.63 16.49 7.88
CA THR A 469 -1.67 16.31 8.99
C THR A 469 -0.30 16.73 8.50
N ILE A 470 0.44 17.59 9.18
CA ILE A 470 1.77 18.04 8.72
C ILE A 470 2.92 17.54 9.58
N CYS A 471 2.64 17.11 10.81
CA CYS A 471 3.64 16.49 11.67
C CYS A 471 2.96 15.66 12.75
N TYR A 472 3.55 14.53 13.15
CA TYR A 472 3.11 13.78 14.31
C TYR A 472 4.28 13.03 14.96
N GLY A 473 4.09 12.61 16.19
CA GLY A 473 5.09 11.78 16.86
C GLY A 473 4.59 11.20 18.16
N ASP A 474 5.25 10.15 18.63
CA ASP A 474 4.93 9.52 19.90
C ASP A 474 6.16 8.99 20.65
N GLN A 475 6.02 8.94 21.97
CA GLN A 475 7.01 8.39 22.87
C GLN A 475 6.33 7.40 23.81
N TRP A 476 6.91 6.21 23.88
CA TRP A 476 6.41 5.10 24.67
C TRP A 476 7.28 4.82 25.90
N GLY A 477 6.65 4.31 26.96
CA GLY A 477 7.34 3.54 27.99
C GLY A 477 7.52 2.10 27.54
N SER A 478 7.58 1.15 28.49
CA SER A 478 7.61 -0.27 28.16
C SER A 478 6.32 -0.73 27.46
N LEU A 479 5.16 -0.40 28.03
CA LEU A 479 3.86 -0.87 27.54
C LEU A 479 2.88 0.25 27.16
N PHE A 480 2.96 1.41 27.81
CA PHE A 480 1.98 2.48 27.65
C PHE A 480 2.59 3.75 27.05
N GLU A 481 1.75 4.51 26.37
CA GLU A 481 2.06 5.82 25.78
C GLU A 481 2.48 6.78 26.91
N LYS A 482 3.67 7.39 26.78
CA LYS A 482 4.13 8.46 27.67
C LYS A 482 3.63 9.80 27.17
N ARG A 483 3.84 10.11 25.90
CA ARG A 483 3.40 11.34 25.28
C ARG A 483 3.27 11.18 23.77
N SER A 484 2.35 11.89 23.14
CA SER A 484 2.23 11.94 21.68
C SER A 484 1.67 13.28 21.22
N PHE A 485 1.86 13.62 19.96
CA PHE A 485 1.33 14.85 19.40
C PHE A 485 0.99 14.70 17.92
N ILE A 486 0.10 15.57 17.44
CA ILE A 486 -0.25 15.72 16.03
C ILE A 486 -0.43 17.20 15.71
N ILE A 487 0.09 17.62 14.56
CA ILE A 487 -0.03 18.95 13.99
C ILE A 487 -0.83 18.83 12.69
N THR A 488 -1.92 19.58 12.59
CA THR A 488 -2.78 19.61 11.38
C THR A 488 -2.91 21.03 10.85
N GLN A 489 -2.97 21.18 9.54
CA GLN A 489 -3.24 22.44 8.87
C GLN A 489 -4.68 22.91 9.14
N GLN A 490 -4.88 24.22 9.24
CA GLN A 490 -6.22 24.80 9.17
C GLN A 490 -6.84 24.53 7.79
N ILE A 491 -8.15 24.27 7.77
CA ILE A 491 -8.91 24.20 6.52
C ILE A 491 -9.18 25.66 6.09
N PRO A 492 -8.66 26.12 4.94
CA PRO A 492 -8.84 27.49 4.48
C PRO A 492 -10.32 27.84 4.30
N GLU A 493 -10.70 29.07 4.68
CA GLU A 493 -12.05 29.62 4.47
C GLU A 493 -13.21 28.71 4.91
N ALA A 494 -12.99 27.86 5.92
CA ALA A 494 -13.99 26.92 6.40
C ALA A 494 -14.49 27.27 7.80
N VAL A 495 -15.82 27.20 7.99
CA VAL A 495 -16.48 27.48 9.27
C VAL A 495 -17.33 26.28 9.69
N SER A 496 -17.44 26.03 10.99
CA SER A 496 -18.35 24.98 11.48
C SER A 496 -19.80 25.34 11.21
N LEU A 497 -20.60 24.35 10.83
CA LEU A 497 -22.03 24.53 10.55
C LEU A 497 -22.84 25.02 11.76
N GLU A 498 -22.31 24.85 12.98
CA GLU A 498 -22.92 25.40 14.21
C GLU A 498 -22.70 26.91 14.32
N ARG A 499 -21.55 27.42 13.88
CA ARG A 499 -21.21 28.85 13.99
C ARG A 499 -21.86 29.67 12.89
N ARG A 500 -21.84 29.17 11.65
CA ARG A 500 -22.36 29.87 10.48
C ARG A 500 -22.89 28.86 9.46
N LEU A 501 -24.18 28.95 9.17
CA LEU A 501 -24.77 28.34 7.99
C LEU A 501 -24.52 29.26 6.78
N PRO A 502 -24.49 28.72 5.55
CA PRO A 502 -24.35 29.53 4.35
C PRO A 502 -25.42 30.62 4.25
N ASP A 503 -25.11 31.74 3.59
CA ASP A 503 -25.98 32.93 3.55
C ASP A 503 -27.37 32.66 2.96
N PHE A 504 -27.51 31.65 2.10
CA PHE A 504 -28.82 31.22 1.61
C PHE A 504 -29.72 30.65 2.74
N PHE A 505 -29.23 30.31 3.93
CA PHE A 505 -30.11 30.02 5.07
C PHE A 505 -30.78 31.26 5.67
N THR A 506 -30.36 32.48 5.29
CA THR A 506 -31.04 33.71 5.71
C THR A 506 -32.36 33.91 4.94
N GLY A 507 -33.40 34.34 5.65
CA GLY A 507 -34.73 34.61 5.09
C GLY A 507 -35.56 33.37 4.72
N PRO A 508 -36.79 33.55 4.17
CA PRO A 508 -37.66 32.45 3.78
C PRO A 508 -37.15 31.73 2.51
N PRO A 509 -37.35 30.41 2.40
CA PRO A 509 -36.85 29.65 1.27
C PRO A 509 -37.69 29.87 -0.01
N ALA A 510 -37.20 30.69 -0.93
CA ALA A 510 -37.83 30.97 -2.23
C ALA A 510 -36.79 31.05 -3.38
N GLY A 511 -37.24 30.85 -4.62
CA GLY A 511 -36.41 31.03 -5.83
C GLY A 511 -35.08 30.26 -5.80
N GLU A 512 -33.98 30.96 -6.13
CA GLU A 512 -32.62 30.40 -6.18
C GLU A 512 -32.12 29.90 -4.82
N ASN A 513 -32.47 30.60 -3.74
CA ASN A 513 -32.09 30.22 -2.38
C ASN A 513 -32.66 28.84 -2.02
N LEU A 514 -33.92 28.55 -2.37
CA LEU A 514 -34.51 27.23 -2.15
C LEU A 514 -33.75 26.11 -2.89
N LYS A 515 -33.24 26.37 -4.10
CA LYS A 515 -32.44 25.42 -4.86
C LYS A 515 -31.08 25.18 -4.17
N ALA A 516 -30.42 26.26 -3.74
CA ALA A 516 -29.14 26.18 -3.02
C ALA A 516 -29.26 25.41 -1.69
N ARG A 517 -30.32 25.65 -0.91
CA ARG A 517 -30.59 24.87 0.32
C ARG A 517 -30.75 23.37 0.05
N ARG A 518 -31.48 23.01 -1.01
CA ARG A 518 -31.67 21.60 -1.38
C ARG A 518 -30.38 20.93 -1.81
N ASP A 519 -29.56 21.63 -2.61
CA ASP A 519 -28.24 21.16 -3.03
C ASP A 519 -27.30 20.96 -1.83
N PHE A 520 -27.26 21.94 -0.92
CA PHE A 520 -26.50 21.86 0.33
C PHE A 520 -26.90 20.63 1.16
N ILE A 521 -28.20 20.41 1.36
CA ILE A 521 -28.72 19.26 2.11
C ILE A 521 -28.33 17.94 1.43
N ALA A 522 -28.38 17.89 0.09
CA ALA A 522 -28.01 16.71 -0.66
C ALA A 522 -26.51 16.40 -0.52
N LYS A 523 -25.65 17.41 -0.71
CA LYS A 523 -24.19 17.28 -0.53
C LYS A 523 -23.81 16.89 0.89
N LEU A 524 -24.48 17.45 1.90
CA LEU A 524 -24.26 17.07 3.30
C LEU A 524 -24.65 15.59 3.53
N ALA A 525 -25.77 15.15 2.97
CA ALA A 525 -26.19 13.75 3.06
C ALA A 525 -25.18 12.80 2.39
N ASP A 526 -24.68 13.16 1.21
CA ASP A 526 -23.68 12.39 0.49
C ASP A 526 -22.35 12.32 1.25
N PHE A 527 -21.90 13.45 1.81
CA PHE A 527 -20.69 13.51 2.62
C PHE A 527 -20.76 12.57 3.83
N ILE A 528 -21.88 12.59 4.56
CA ILE A 528 -22.08 11.75 5.74
C ILE A 528 -22.27 10.27 5.36
N ARG A 529 -22.93 10.01 4.23
CA ARG A 529 -23.05 8.67 3.67
C ARG A 529 -21.66 8.10 3.35
N LYS A 530 -20.85 8.85 2.61
CA LYS A 530 -19.47 8.49 2.25
C LYS A 530 -18.61 8.22 3.48
N PHE A 531 -18.72 9.07 4.52
CA PHE A 531 -18.09 8.81 5.81
C PHE A 531 -18.55 7.47 6.42
N HIS A 532 -19.84 7.17 6.43
CA HIS A 532 -20.34 5.91 7.00
C HIS A 532 -20.05 4.66 6.15
N GLU A 533 -19.83 4.81 4.84
CA GLU A 533 -19.42 3.74 3.93
C GLU A 533 -17.99 3.24 4.22
N THR A 534 -17.12 4.10 4.79
CA THR A 534 -15.79 3.69 5.30
C THR A 534 -15.83 2.80 6.56
N ASN A 535 -17.02 2.40 7.02
CA ASN A 535 -17.27 1.74 8.31
C ASN A 535 -16.94 2.57 9.57
N TYR A 536 -16.39 3.78 9.44
CA TYR A 536 -16.20 4.68 10.57
C TYR A 536 -17.52 5.22 11.11
N ARG A 537 -17.55 5.43 12.43
CA ARG A 537 -18.56 6.18 13.15
C ARG A 537 -17.88 7.23 14.01
N HIS A 538 -18.57 8.31 14.30
CA HIS A 538 -18.01 9.41 15.07
C HIS A 538 -18.65 9.44 16.47
N ARG A 539 -17.85 9.61 17.53
CA ARG A 539 -18.42 9.65 18.89
C ARG A 539 -19.31 10.87 19.11
N ASP A 540 -19.15 11.91 18.29
CA ASP A 540 -19.69 13.25 18.51
C ASP A 540 -20.09 13.99 17.22
N LEU A 541 -20.87 13.39 16.32
CA LEU A 541 -21.14 13.92 14.97
C LEU A 541 -22.18 15.06 14.96
N TYR A 542 -21.86 16.18 15.60
CA TYR A 542 -22.67 17.42 15.56
C TYR A 542 -22.16 18.39 14.49
N PHE A 543 -22.99 19.37 14.12
CA PHE A 543 -22.61 20.48 13.23
C PHE A 543 -21.35 21.24 13.68
N ALA A 544 -21.03 21.22 14.98
CA ALA A 544 -19.77 21.76 15.51
C ALA A 544 -18.49 21.10 14.94
N HIS A 545 -18.59 19.85 14.47
CA HIS A 545 -17.46 19.07 13.93
C HIS A 545 -17.50 18.90 12.41
N ILE A 546 -18.47 19.52 11.75
CA ILE A 546 -18.60 19.53 10.29
C ILE A 546 -18.33 20.96 9.83
N PHE A 547 -17.26 21.13 9.07
CA PHE A 547 -16.86 22.41 8.51
C PHE A 547 -17.32 22.48 7.06
N TYR A 548 -17.69 23.68 6.63
CA TYR A 548 -18.10 23.97 5.26
C TYR A 548 -17.24 25.13 4.76
N ASP A 549 -16.59 24.93 3.61
CA ASP A 549 -15.76 25.93 2.95
C ASP A 549 -16.54 26.69 1.86
N ASP A 550 -15.96 27.79 1.40
CA ASP A 550 -16.55 28.67 0.38
C ASP A 550 -16.65 27.99 -1.00
N ASP A 551 -15.85 26.94 -1.25
CA ASP A 551 -15.94 26.07 -2.44
C ASP A 551 -17.14 25.09 -2.38
N GLY A 552 -17.87 25.07 -1.27
CA GLY A 552 -19.04 24.25 -1.07
C GLY A 552 -18.74 22.80 -0.68
N ARG A 553 -17.57 22.54 -0.07
CA ARG A 553 -17.13 21.22 0.38
C ARG A 553 -17.28 21.09 1.89
N PHE A 554 -17.61 19.87 2.32
CA PHE A 554 -17.67 19.51 3.74
C PHE A 554 -16.38 18.87 4.20
N HIS A 555 -15.99 19.18 5.43
CA HIS A 555 -14.80 18.64 6.09
C HIS A 555 -15.14 18.13 7.48
N LEU A 556 -14.58 16.97 7.85
CA LEU A 556 -14.79 16.38 9.17
C LEU A 556 -13.58 16.61 10.06
N ILE A 557 -13.81 17.15 11.27
CA ILE A 557 -12.76 17.40 12.26
C ILE A 557 -12.93 16.52 13.53
N ASP A 558 -12.00 16.64 14.48
CA ASP A 558 -11.92 15.87 15.73
C ASP A 558 -11.84 14.35 15.53
N LEU A 559 -11.01 13.93 14.56
CA LEU A 559 -10.88 12.53 14.13
C LEU A 559 -10.40 11.55 15.22
N ALA A 560 -9.83 12.02 16.32
CA ALA A 560 -9.58 11.19 17.51
C ALA A 560 -10.88 10.57 18.11
N ARG A 561 -12.06 11.05 17.69
CA ARG A 561 -13.37 10.50 18.07
C ARG A 561 -14.00 9.62 17.01
N ALA A 562 -13.42 9.53 15.82
CA ALA A 562 -13.82 8.57 14.80
C ALA A 562 -13.24 7.19 15.12
N PHE A 563 -14.04 6.14 14.92
CA PHE A 563 -13.64 4.76 15.19
C PHE A 563 -14.49 3.77 14.39
N GLU A 564 -13.99 2.54 14.24
CA GLU A 564 -14.67 1.45 13.54
C GLU A 564 -15.34 0.51 14.57
N PRO A 565 -16.67 0.57 14.77
CA PRO A 565 -17.35 -0.30 15.72
C PRO A 565 -17.41 -1.75 15.21
N VAL A 566 -16.75 -2.67 15.93
CA VAL A 566 -16.82 -4.12 15.68
C VAL A 566 -18.21 -4.69 15.96
N VAL A 567 -18.92 -4.12 16.95
CA VAL A 567 -20.23 -4.58 17.40
C VAL A 567 -21.19 -3.39 17.45
N LEU A 568 -22.47 -3.62 17.10
CA LEU A 568 -23.53 -2.60 17.10
C LEU A 568 -23.29 -1.41 16.15
N SER A 569 -22.66 -1.62 14.98
CA SER A 569 -22.41 -0.56 13.98
C SER A 569 -23.67 0.27 13.64
N ARG A 570 -24.83 -0.40 13.47
CA ARG A 570 -26.12 0.26 13.20
C ARG A 570 -26.59 1.18 14.34
N ARG A 571 -26.29 0.85 15.60
CA ARG A 571 -26.62 1.71 16.76
C ARG A 571 -25.81 3.00 16.73
N PHE A 572 -24.52 2.92 16.40
CA PHE A 572 -23.66 4.10 16.28
C PHE A 572 -24.06 4.94 15.06
N GLN A 573 -24.40 4.32 13.93
CA GLN A 573 -24.96 5.04 12.78
C GLN A 573 -26.24 5.82 13.13
N ILE A 574 -27.18 5.20 13.85
CA ILE A 574 -28.40 5.89 14.33
C ILE A 574 -28.03 7.07 15.24
N LYS A 575 -27.05 6.88 16.12
CA LYS A 575 -26.61 7.91 17.05
C LYS A 575 -25.99 9.09 16.29
N ASP A 576 -25.16 8.84 15.29
CA ASP A 576 -24.48 9.86 14.50
C ASP A 576 -25.49 10.70 13.70
N ILE A 577 -26.43 10.05 13.00
CA ILE A 577 -27.51 10.75 12.31
C ILE A 577 -28.43 11.50 13.29
N ALA A 578 -28.65 10.97 14.49
CA ALA A 578 -29.40 11.69 15.53
C ALA A 578 -28.66 12.93 16.05
N GLN A 579 -27.32 12.93 16.09
CA GLN A 579 -26.52 14.08 16.48
C GLN A 579 -26.57 15.19 15.43
N ILE A 580 -26.49 14.83 14.14
CA ILE A 580 -26.71 15.75 13.03
C ILE A 580 -28.12 16.34 13.11
N HIS A 581 -29.13 15.48 13.25
CA HIS A 581 -30.52 15.92 13.35
C HIS A 581 -30.77 16.84 14.56
N TYR A 582 -30.14 16.54 15.70
CA TYR A 582 -30.25 17.32 16.93
C TYR A 582 -29.58 18.69 16.84
N SER A 583 -28.43 18.79 16.16
CA SER A 583 -27.66 20.03 16.04
C SER A 583 -28.10 20.93 14.88
N ALA A 584 -28.87 20.42 13.93
CA ALA A 584 -29.54 21.24 12.92
C ALA A 584 -30.68 22.05 13.56
N PRO A 585 -30.65 23.41 13.51
CA PRO A 585 -31.70 24.26 14.09
C PRO A 585 -33.07 24.02 13.42
N GLY A 586 -34.16 23.98 14.19
CA GLY A 586 -35.50 23.76 13.61
C GLY A 586 -36.01 24.96 12.79
N GLN A 587 -35.64 26.18 13.19
CA GLN A 587 -35.93 27.43 12.47
C GLN A 587 -35.34 27.45 11.03
N ASP A 588 -34.19 26.80 10.83
CA ASP A 588 -33.45 26.81 9.56
C ASP A 588 -33.70 25.54 8.72
N PHE A 589 -34.01 24.42 9.38
CA PHE A 589 -34.21 23.11 8.76
C PHE A 589 -35.61 22.55 9.03
N SER A 590 -36.47 22.66 8.03
CA SER A 590 -37.85 22.16 8.08
C SER A 590 -37.92 20.63 8.19
N LYS A 591 -39.10 20.10 8.53
CA LYS A 591 -39.38 18.65 8.49
C LYS A 591 -39.13 18.06 7.10
N THR A 592 -39.42 18.82 6.05
CA THR A 592 -39.22 18.41 4.65
C THR A 592 -37.74 18.32 4.32
N ASP A 593 -36.92 19.27 4.79
CA ASP A 593 -35.47 19.26 4.57
C ASP A 593 -34.79 18.08 5.27
N ARG A 594 -35.24 17.78 6.48
CA ARG A 594 -34.79 16.59 7.22
C ARG A 594 -35.17 15.29 6.52
N LEU A 595 -36.34 15.24 5.87
CA LEU A 595 -36.76 14.10 5.07
C LEU A 595 -35.90 13.97 3.80
N ARG A 596 -35.61 15.09 3.10
CA ARG A 596 -34.71 15.12 1.94
C ARG A 596 -33.32 14.61 2.28
N PHE A 597 -32.77 15.08 3.40
CA PHE A 597 -31.48 14.60 3.92
C PHE A 597 -31.50 13.07 4.06
N ILE A 598 -32.52 12.51 4.72
CA ILE A 598 -32.58 11.06 4.93
C ILE A 598 -32.74 10.30 3.61
N LEU A 599 -33.63 10.73 2.71
CA LEU A 599 -33.82 10.09 1.40
C LEU A 599 -32.51 10.03 0.61
N ARG A 600 -31.78 11.15 0.55
CA ARG A 600 -30.47 11.20 -0.10
C ARG A 600 -29.44 10.33 0.62
N TYR A 601 -29.38 10.39 1.94
CA TYR A 601 -28.46 9.62 2.77
C TYR A 601 -28.65 8.10 2.61
N VAL A 602 -29.90 7.62 2.51
CA VAL A 602 -30.17 6.20 2.24
C VAL A 602 -30.08 5.84 0.76
N GLY A 603 -29.98 6.83 -0.13
CA GLY A 603 -29.87 6.64 -1.58
C GLY A 603 -31.16 6.15 -2.25
N ARG A 604 -32.33 6.58 -1.77
CA ARG A 604 -33.62 6.12 -2.30
C ARG A 604 -34.57 7.29 -2.51
N ASP A 605 -35.40 7.20 -3.54
CA ASP A 605 -36.45 8.19 -3.82
C ASP A 605 -37.68 8.00 -2.93
N THR A 606 -37.89 6.78 -2.42
CA THR A 606 -39.00 6.47 -1.51
C THR A 606 -38.53 5.65 -0.30
N LEU A 607 -39.15 5.90 0.85
CA LEU A 607 -38.78 5.24 2.11
C LEU A 607 -39.41 3.85 2.24
N THR A 608 -38.56 2.84 2.45
CA THR A 608 -39.00 1.49 2.82
C THR A 608 -39.51 1.42 4.28
N SER A 609 -40.13 0.31 4.66
CA SER A 609 -40.50 0.05 6.06
C SER A 609 -39.28 0.06 7.00
N GLU A 610 -38.13 -0.40 6.53
CA GLU A 610 -36.87 -0.36 7.30
C GLU A 610 -36.39 1.07 7.50
N ASP A 611 -36.42 1.90 6.44
CA ASP A 611 -35.99 3.31 6.52
C ASP A 611 -36.89 4.10 7.47
N LYS A 612 -38.21 3.86 7.42
CA LYS A 612 -39.16 4.43 8.37
C LYS A 612 -38.83 4.03 9.81
N MET A 613 -38.44 2.78 10.04
CA MET A 613 -37.98 2.33 11.37
C MET A 613 -36.68 3.01 11.79
N PHE A 614 -35.72 3.14 10.88
CA PHE A 614 -34.46 3.85 11.11
C PHE A 614 -34.71 5.31 11.52
N ILE A 615 -35.56 6.03 10.78
CA ILE A 615 -35.96 7.41 11.08
C ILE A 615 -36.59 7.51 12.48
N ARG A 616 -37.52 6.62 12.83
CA ARG A 616 -38.13 6.61 14.16
C ARG A 616 -37.08 6.45 15.27
N LYS A 617 -36.07 5.59 15.06
CA LYS A 617 -34.97 5.41 16.02
C LYS A 617 -34.09 6.65 16.12
N VAL A 618 -33.76 7.30 15.00
CA VAL A 618 -33.02 8.57 14.94
C VAL A 618 -33.77 9.67 15.71
N VAL A 619 -35.04 9.91 15.40
CA VAL A 619 -35.86 10.96 16.04
C VAL A 619 -36.04 10.67 17.54
N SER A 620 -36.29 9.41 17.92
CA SER A 620 -36.39 9.02 19.34
C SER A 620 -35.10 9.28 20.11
N LYS A 621 -33.95 9.00 19.48
CA LYS A 621 -32.63 9.27 20.06
C LYS A 621 -32.37 10.77 20.20
N ALA A 622 -32.68 11.57 19.18
CA ALA A 622 -32.54 13.03 19.22
C ALA A 622 -33.43 13.66 20.32
N ARG A 623 -34.70 13.24 20.43
CA ARG A 623 -35.58 13.69 21.53
C ARG A 623 -35.06 13.33 22.91
N ARG A 624 -34.39 12.18 23.07
CA ARG A 624 -33.75 11.80 24.33
C ARG A 624 -32.58 12.74 24.67
N MET A 625 -31.84 13.19 23.66
CA MET A 625 -30.76 14.17 23.84
C MET A 625 -31.32 15.54 24.22
N ALA A 626 -32.38 16.00 23.57
CA ALA A 626 -33.08 17.24 23.93
C ALA A 626 -33.60 17.23 25.38
N ARG A 627 -34.25 16.13 25.82
CA ARG A 627 -34.71 16.00 27.22
C ARG A 627 -33.56 16.06 28.23
N HIS A 628 -32.42 15.44 27.89
CA HIS A 628 -31.24 15.50 28.74
C HIS A 628 -30.72 16.93 28.84
N ASP A 629 -30.62 17.65 27.75
CA ASP A 629 -30.10 19.03 27.74
C ASP A 629 -31.03 20.01 28.46
N LYS A 630 -32.35 19.88 28.29
CA LYS A 630 -33.35 20.62 29.07
C LYS A 630 -33.23 20.37 30.58
N LYS A 631 -33.01 19.11 30.99
CA LYS A 631 -32.78 18.77 32.40
C LYS A 631 -31.56 19.49 32.98
N HIS A 632 -30.58 19.82 32.12
CA HIS A 632 -29.36 20.56 32.49
C HIS A 632 -29.43 22.05 32.14
N GLY A 633 -30.62 22.61 31.88
CA GLY A 633 -30.81 24.05 31.62
C GLY A 633 -30.27 24.53 30.26
N ARG A 634 -29.97 23.62 29.33
CA ARG A 634 -29.47 23.96 27.98
C ARG A 634 -30.62 23.96 26.96
N GLN A 635 -30.55 24.86 25.98
CA GLN A 635 -31.51 24.91 24.87
C GLN A 635 -31.33 23.71 23.93
N ALA A 636 -32.42 23.22 23.35
CA ALA A 636 -32.42 22.14 22.37
C ALA A 636 -32.56 22.74 20.96
N PRO A 637 -31.49 22.80 20.14
CA PRO A 637 -31.49 23.54 18.87
C PRO A 637 -32.55 23.05 17.87
N PHE A 638 -32.85 21.76 17.92
CA PHE A 638 -33.80 21.08 17.04
C PHE A 638 -35.28 21.41 17.30
N GLU A 639 -35.66 21.86 18.50
CA GLU A 639 -37.07 21.99 18.89
C GLU A 639 -37.71 23.34 18.56
N ASN A 640 -36.91 24.34 18.22
CA ASN A 640 -37.37 25.68 17.85
C ASN A 640 -37.84 25.76 16.42
#